data_AF-A0A2V8NHA9-F1
#
_entry.id   AF-A0A2V8NHA9-F1
#
_cell.length_a   1.000
_cell.length_b   1.000
_cell.length_c   1.000
_cell.angle_alpha   90.00
_cell.angle_beta   90.00
_cell.angle_gamma   90.00
#
_symmetry.space_group_name_H-M   'P 1'
#
loop_
_entity.id
_entity.type
_entity.pdbx_description
1 polymer ?
#
loop_
_entity_poly.entity_id
_entity_poly.type
_entity_poly.pdbx_seq_one_letter_code
_entity_poly.pdbx_strand_id
1 'polypeptide(L)'
;MTASGLLSQLRESGVEIKISGDDRLVIDAPRGAITPELRSALASHKPELLQILKAEQTGAPAVNQESNEPGAAVIEQIKTPAAAEVQVEETQTPSAGSEEIRQLEAELLRLRTEEAARRAEVEAERAAAEKALHVEQERWRKAEEESARRRAEQEKLRIEAEAREQADEEGRRRIADQEFARAEEEVRRMRAMEDARRAEIDGQRHQASEARRAELETLARSEAETAQQRAEAERHYLETQARKRTQEEELRRRAAMAFQAVEEEILRVQARESARRRAVGEAERLAAEAARHRAEEEARRHAEAEARHRAEAEAQLRAQIEAQMRAEAEAKRQAESEMRRREEESARRRAEEEAQRLAADQARARAEIEARLRAEEELRVKAEGEARRRAEVEAQRQAESQARLQAEQAAKQKVEDQARQRAEMEARIRAEVEAKLRAEEAEQRQAEDARLRTEAEHPQTESGRNTVVANESSLEIERAEIGPASDQVNEIVEWFDVSAQPAEAAADRPKTGSADHFAALDEEIAGEFHAVSVPETAAPEGTPISPGVLSQLNSQKVAERAAAVANLARFGGQESFRHINAAFDDPSAEVRSAAARALFAFQEDRAAAYTRALREATPDRRRRIGAAIASSGLANEAVRNLTGESRDKTYDAFSLLFLMSKAGEVQPLMRAIEDHPNIEVRLAVVKLLALSGQPDILPAFRRMAVRGSLPAEVRSAVMEAIYQITSQTPAETASMQ
;
A
#
# COMPACT_ATOMS: atom_id res chain seq x y z
N MET A 1 -33.72 -14.36 -41.01
CA MET A 1 -32.75 -14.47 -42.13
C MET A 1 -33.03 -15.78 -42.87
N THR A 2 -32.50 -16.02 -44.06
CA THR A 2 -32.56 -17.37 -44.67
C THR A 2 -31.36 -18.20 -44.20
N ALA A 3 -31.49 -19.52 -44.06
CA ALA A 3 -30.38 -20.38 -43.63
C ALA A 3 -29.15 -20.29 -44.57
N SER A 4 -29.37 -20.13 -45.88
CA SER A 4 -28.31 -19.88 -46.85
C SER A 4 -27.61 -18.53 -46.63
N GLY A 5 -28.36 -17.46 -46.36
CA GLY A 5 -27.77 -16.15 -46.04
C GLY A 5 -26.95 -16.15 -44.75
N LEU A 6 -27.42 -16.90 -43.73
CA LEU A 6 -26.69 -17.10 -42.48
C LEU A 6 -25.37 -17.86 -42.70
N LEU A 7 -25.35 -18.89 -43.55
CA LEU A 7 -24.12 -19.61 -43.92
C LEU A 7 -23.11 -18.72 -44.64
N SER A 8 -23.55 -17.91 -45.61
CA SER A 8 -22.66 -16.97 -46.30
C SER A 8 -22.05 -15.96 -45.35
N GLN A 9 -22.87 -15.34 -44.48
CA GLN A 9 -22.40 -14.37 -43.50
C GLN A 9 -21.41 -14.98 -42.49
N LEU A 10 -21.61 -16.24 -42.09
CA LEU A 10 -20.70 -16.94 -41.18
C LEU A 10 -19.37 -17.32 -41.86
N ARG A 11 -19.41 -17.75 -43.13
CA ARG A 11 -18.20 -17.97 -43.95
C ARG A 11 -17.41 -16.67 -44.13
N GLU A 12 -18.07 -15.56 -44.42
CA GLU A 12 -17.45 -14.23 -44.51
C GLU A 12 -16.83 -13.77 -43.17
N SER A 13 -17.44 -14.14 -42.03
CA SER A 13 -16.88 -13.85 -40.69
C SER A 13 -15.81 -14.86 -40.23
N GLY A 14 -15.39 -15.81 -41.08
CA GLY A 14 -14.36 -16.80 -40.75
C GLY A 14 -14.82 -17.87 -39.74
N VAL A 15 -16.12 -18.17 -39.70
CA VAL A 15 -16.72 -19.23 -38.87
C VAL A 15 -17.05 -20.43 -39.77
N GLU A 16 -16.39 -21.56 -39.55
CA GLU A 16 -16.67 -22.79 -40.29
C GLU A 16 -17.74 -23.61 -39.58
N ILE A 17 -18.68 -24.16 -40.35
CA ILE A 17 -19.69 -25.11 -39.84
C ILE A 17 -19.55 -26.43 -40.59
N LYS A 18 -19.38 -27.50 -39.83
CA LYS A 18 -19.20 -28.88 -40.31
C LYS A 18 -20.28 -29.78 -39.72
N ILE A 19 -20.66 -30.84 -40.43
CA ILE A 19 -21.58 -31.87 -39.92
C ILE A 19 -20.75 -32.93 -39.18
N SER A 20 -21.27 -33.44 -38.05
CA SER A 20 -20.70 -34.60 -37.35
C SER A 20 -21.80 -35.60 -37.00
N GLY A 21 -21.87 -36.69 -37.78
CA GLY A 21 -23.02 -37.61 -37.75
C GLY A 21 -24.31 -36.98 -38.29
N ASP A 22 -25.43 -37.69 -38.18
CA ASP A 22 -26.63 -37.31 -38.93
C ASP A 22 -27.38 -36.06 -38.45
N ASP A 23 -27.17 -35.63 -37.20
CA ASP A 23 -27.99 -34.58 -36.55
C ASP A 23 -27.19 -33.61 -35.65
N ARG A 24 -25.87 -33.45 -35.86
CA ARG A 24 -25.06 -32.47 -35.12
C ARG A 24 -24.28 -31.54 -36.05
N LEU A 25 -24.32 -30.25 -35.72
CA LEU A 25 -23.48 -29.21 -36.30
C LEU A 25 -22.30 -28.94 -35.36
N VAL A 26 -21.09 -28.96 -35.91
CA VAL A 26 -19.85 -28.54 -35.25
C VAL A 26 -19.49 -27.17 -35.79
N ILE A 27 -19.31 -26.20 -34.89
CA ILE A 27 -18.97 -24.82 -35.23
C ILE A 27 -17.54 -24.58 -34.79
N ASP A 28 -16.68 -24.22 -35.73
CA ASP A 28 -15.29 -23.83 -35.51
C ASP A 28 -15.17 -22.32 -35.72
N ALA A 29 -14.77 -21.59 -34.67
CA ALA A 29 -14.87 -20.14 -34.62
C ALA A 29 -13.77 -19.52 -33.74
N PRO A 30 -13.17 -18.39 -34.14
CA PRO A 30 -12.22 -17.66 -33.30
C PRO A 30 -12.89 -17.18 -32.00
N ARG A 31 -12.10 -17.14 -30.91
CA ARG A 31 -12.60 -16.79 -29.56
C ARG A 31 -13.33 -15.43 -29.57
N GLY A 32 -14.61 -15.45 -29.20
CA GLY A 32 -15.47 -14.26 -29.12
C GLY A 32 -16.43 -14.06 -30.31
N ALA A 33 -16.31 -14.80 -31.41
CA ALA A 33 -17.15 -14.61 -32.59
C ALA A 33 -18.62 -15.09 -32.43
N ILE A 34 -18.89 -16.03 -31.51
CA ILE A 34 -20.25 -16.56 -31.29
C ILE A 34 -21.01 -15.68 -30.30
N THR A 35 -21.75 -14.69 -30.81
CA THR A 35 -22.68 -13.88 -30.01
C THR A 35 -23.92 -14.68 -29.60
N PRO A 36 -24.67 -14.26 -28.55
CA PRO A 36 -25.93 -14.90 -28.17
C PRO A 36 -26.97 -14.88 -29.29
N GLU A 37 -27.01 -13.81 -30.07
CA GLU A 37 -27.89 -13.64 -31.23
C GLU A 37 -27.57 -14.64 -32.35
N LEU A 38 -26.29 -14.82 -32.68
CA LEU A 38 -25.84 -15.83 -33.65
C LEU A 38 -26.14 -17.26 -33.16
N ARG A 39 -26.00 -17.53 -31.86
CA ARG A 39 -26.37 -18.82 -31.26
C ARG A 39 -27.87 -19.10 -31.39
N SER A 40 -28.71 -18.08 -31.19
CA SER A 40 -30.17 -18.20 -31.37
C SER A 40 -30.53 -18.45 -32.84
N ALA A 41 -29.96 -17.67 -33.77
CA ALA A 41 -30.18 -17.85 -35.21
C ALA A 41 -29.75 -19.24 -35.71
N LEU A 42 -28.60 -19.74 -35.26
CA LEU A 42 -28.11 -21.09 -35.58
C LEU A 42 -29.00 -22.21 -35.01
N ALA A 43 -29.58 -22.01 -33.82
CA ALA A 43 -30.54 -22.96 -33.25
C ALA A 43 -31.85 -22.99 -34.05
N SER A 44 -32.40 -21.83 -34.42
CA SER A 44 -33.63 -21.73 -35.20
C SER A 44 -33.53 -22.33 -36.61
N HIS A 45 -32.38 -22.16 -37.27
CA HIS A 45 -32.16 -22.67 -38.64
C HIS A 45 -31.45 -24.04 -38.70
N LYS A 46 -31.20 -24.71 -37.55
CA LYS A 46 -30.51 -26.03 -37.48
C LYS A 46 -30.98 -27.06 -38.53
N PRO A 47 -32.29 -27.34 -38.73
CA PRO A 47 -32.72 -28.36 -39.68
C PRO A 47 -32.45 -27.97 -41.15
N GLU A 48 -32.62 -26.71 -41.50
CA GLU A 48 -32.37 -26.18 -42.85
C GLU A 48 -30.86 -26.18 -43.16
N LEU A 49 -30.03 -25.81 -42.18
CA LEU A 49 -28.56 -25.84 -42.27
C LEU A 49 -28.03 -27.26 -42.48
N LEU A 50 -28.59 -28.25 -41.77
CA LEU A 50 -28.25 -29.66 -41.96
C LEU A 50 -28.59 -30.15 -43.38
N GLN A 51 -29.72 -29.73 -43.96
CA GLN A 51 -30.09 -30.08 -45.33
C GLN A 51 -29.14 -29.45 -46.36
N ILE A 52 -28.83 -28.15 -46.23
CA ILE A 52 -27.92 -27.44 -47.15
C ILE A 52 -26.52 -28.04 -47.09
N LEU A 53 -25.98 -28.28 -45.89
CA LEU A 53 -24.63 -28.84 -45.73
C LEU A 53 -24.54 -30.32 -46.17
N LYS A 54 -25.62 -31.12 -46.03
CA LYS A 54 -25.67 -32.49 -46.61
C LYS A 54 -25.75 -32.45 -48.14
N ALA A 55 -26.43 -31.47 -48.73
CA ALA A 55 -26.46 -31.28 -50.19
C ALA A 55 -25.08 -30.84 -50.74
N GLU A 56 -24.37 -29.92 -50.07
CA GLU A 56 -23.00 -29.53 -50.43
C GLU A 56 -22.01 -30.71 -50.34
N GLN A 57 -22.15 -31.61 -49.36
CA GLN A 57 -21.27 -32.80 -49.23
C GLN A 57 -21.55 -33.91 -50.25
N THR A 58 -22.75 -33.98 -50.82
CA THR A 58 -23.17 -35.09 -51.71
C THR A 58 -23.03 -34.77 -53.21
N GLY A 59 -22.69 -33.53 -53.57
CA GLY A 59 -22.18 -33.21 -54.91
C GLY A 59 -23.18 -33.37 -56.07
N ALA A 60 -24.47 -33.14 -55.83
CA ALA A 60 -25.52 -33.16 -56.85
C ALA A 60 -26.18 -31.77 -57.04
N PRO A 61 -26.55 -31.37 -58.27
CA PRO A 61 -26.97 -30.01 -58.57
C PRO A 61 -28.41 -29.69 -58.16
N ALA A 62 -28.68 -28.41 -57.90
CA ALA A 62 -29.98 -27.90 -57.51
C ALA A 62 -31.06 -28.08 -58.60
N VAL A 63 -32.28 -28.37 -58.16
CA VAL A 63 -33.50 -28.28 -58.98
C VAL A 63 -34.51 -27.38 -58.28
N ASN A 64 -34.76 -26.21 -58.87
CA ASN A 64 -35.90 -25.36 -58.50
C ASN A 64 -37.21 -26.12 -58.74
N GLN A 65 -38.17 -26.03 -57.82
CA GLN A 65 -39.59 -25.99 -58.20
C GLN A 65 -40.36 -24.99 -57.33
N GLU A 66 -40.96 -24.02 -58.01
CA GLU A 66 -42.00 -23.14 -57.49
C GLU A 66 -43.35 -23.89 -57.42
N SER A 67 -44.25 -23.41 -56.56
CA SER A 67 -45.73 -23.47 -56.65
C SER A 67 -46.42 -24.47 -57.61
N ASN A 68 -47.36 -25.28 -57.11
CA ASN A 68 -48.79 -24.91 -57.19
C ASN A 68 -49.74 -25.76 -56.31
N GLU A 69 -51.00 -25.32 -56.24
CA GLU A 69 -52.12 -25.84 -55.43
C GLU A 69 -52.79 -27.16 -55.94
N PRO A 70 -53.71 -27.78 -55.16
CA PRO A 70 -54.09 -29.20 -55.31
C PRO A 70 -55.33 -29.48 -56.20
N GLY A 71 -55.46 -30.73 -56.66
CA GLY A 71 -56.60 -31.18 -57.49
C GLY A 71 -57.03 -32.65 -57.30
N ALA A 72 -58.26 -32.81 -56.81
CA ALA A 72 -59.25 -33.89 -57.00
C ALA A 72 -58.86 -35.36 -57.36
N ALA A 73 -59.24 -36.25 -56.44
CA ALA A 73 -59.96 -37.54 -56.60
C ALA A 73 -60.01 -38.30 -57.96
N VAL A 74 -59.71 -39.61 -57.90
CA VAL A 74 -60.18 -40.67 -58.84
C VAL A 74 -60.59 -41.92 -58.04
N ILE A 75 -61.59 -42.65 -58.56
CA ILE A 75 -62.20 -43.87 -57.98
C ILE A 75 -61.91 -45.08 -58.87
N GLU A 76 -61.45 -46.22 -58.30
CA GLU A 76 -61.55 -47.58 -58.88
C GLU A 76 -61.64 -48.61 -57.72
N GLN A 77 -62.71 -49.41 -57.58
CA GLN A 77 -63.10 -50.66 -58.27
C GLN A 77 -62.62 -51.96 -57.57
N ILE A 78 -63.55 -52.70 -56.94
CA ILE A 78 -63.59 -54.18 -56.81
C ILE A 78 -65.09 -54.57 -56.76
N LYS A 79 -65.77 -55.10 -57.78
CA LYS A 79 -65.72 -56.39 -58.53
C LYS A 79 -66.75 -57.44 -58.02
N THR A 80 -67.70 -57.76 -58.91
CA THR A 80 -68.76 -58.80 -58.93
C THR A 80 -68.20 -60.24 -59.03
N PRO A 81 -68.96 -61.38 -58.96
CA PRO A 81 -70.30 -61.71 -59.53
C PRO A 81 -71.22 -62.56 -58.58
N ALA A 82 -72.31 -63.28 -58.94
CA ALA A 82 -72.84 -63.78 -60.22
C ALA A 82 -74.39 -63.99 -60.20
N ALA A 83 -74.96 -64.40 -61.34
CA ALA A 83 -76.39 -64.57 -61.59
C ALA A 83 -76.89 -66.03 -61.59
N ALA A 84 -78.21 -66.21 -61.48
CA ALA A 84 -78.93 -67.41 -61.93
C ALA A 84 -80.39 -67.06 -62.31
N GLU A 85 -80.85 -67.54 -63.46
CA GLU A 85 -82.25 -67.45 -63.94
C GLU A 85 -83.01 -68.75 -63.58
N VAL A 86 -84.36 -68.72 -63.60
CA VAL A 86 -85.28 -69.72 -64.22
C VAL A 86 -86.70 -69.11 -64.28
N GLN A 87 -87.49 -69.46 -65.30
CA GLN A 87 -88.87 -68.98 -65.59
C GLN A 87 -89.96 -70.05 -65.31
N VAL A 88 -91.22 -69.71 -65.67
CA VAL A 88 -92.40 -70.62 -65.91
C VAL A 88 -93.14 -71.01 -64.60
N GLU A 89 -94.49 -71.04 -64.47
CA GLU A 89 -95.62 -71.10 -65.43
C GLU A 89 -96.88 -70.31 -64.98
N GLU A 90 -97.97 -70.38 -65.78
CA GLU A 90 -99.22 -69.59 -65.68
C GLU A 90 -100.35 -70.17 -64.77
N THR A 91 -101.33 -69.30 -64.47
CA THR A 91 -102.82 -69.49 -64.54
C THR A 91 -103.70 -69.26 -63.29
N GLN A 92 -104.78 -68.50 -63.55
CA GLN A 92 -106.15 -68.53 -62.98
C GLN A 92 -106.45 -67.95 -61.57
N THR A 93 -107.11 -66.78 -61.59
CA THR A 93 -107.99 -66.20 -60.56
C THR A 93 -109.36 -66.94 -60.55
N PRO A 94 -110.17 -66.95 -59.44
CA PRO A 94 -110.81 -65.73 -58.91
C PRO A 94 -111.21 -65.67 -57.40
N SER A 95 -110.98 -64.52 -56.74
CA SER A 95 -111.85 -63.92 -55.68
C SER A 95 -111.35 -62.53 -55.23
N ALA A 96 -111.17 -61.61 -56.19
CA ALA A 96 -110.42 -60.36 -56.02
C ALA A 96 -111.14 -59.31 -55.14
N GLY A 97 -110.89 -59.33 -53.82
CA GLY A 97 -111.27 -58.24 -52.92
C GLY A 97 -111.02 -58.54 -51.44
N SER A 98 -111.40 -59.74 -50.96
CA SER A 98 -111.14 -60.10 -49.55
C SER A 98 -109.71 -60.55 -49.27
N GLU A 99 -108.97 -60.94 -50.32
CA GLU A 99 -107.59 -61.41 -50.21
C GLU A 99 -106.59 -60.27 -50.40
N GLU A 100 -106.84 -59.34 -51.32
CA GLU A 100 -106.03 -58.13 -51.51
C GLU A 100 -106.04 -57.23 -50.27
N ILE A 101 -107.21 -57.05 -49.62
CA ILE A 101 -107.30 -56.32 -48.35
C ILE A 101 -106.48 -57.03 -47.26
N ARG A 102 -106.57 -58.37 -47.16
CA ARG A 102 -105.77 -59.14 -46.19
C ARG A 102 -104.27 -59.11 -46.49
N GLN A 103 -103.87 -59.05 -47.76
CA GLN A 103 -102.46 -58.89 -48.16
C GLN A 103 -101.94 -57.49 -47.77
N LEU A 104 -102.69 -56.43 -48.06
CA LEU A 104 -102.34 -55.05 -47.68
C LEU A 104 -102.34 -54.84 -46.17
N GLU A 105 -103.28 -55.46 -45.43
CA GLU A 105 -103.28 -55.45 -43.96
C GLU A 105 -102.07 -56.19 -43.38
N ALA A 106 -101.68 -57.33 -43.95
CA ALA A 106 -100.48 -58.07 -43.55
C ALA A 106 -99.19 -57.30 -43.89
N GLU A 107 -99.12 -56.64 -45.04
CA GLU A 107 -98.00 -55.80 -45.46
C GLU A 107 -97.88 -54.54 -44.58
N LEU A 108 -99.00 -53.90 -44.24
CA LEU A 108 -99.03 -52.73 -43.36
C LEU A 108 -98.73 -53.09 -41.89
N LEU A 109 -99.11 -54.29 -41.45
CA LEU A 109 -98.64 -54.84 -40.17
C LEU A 109 -97.12 -55.08 -40.21
N ARG A 110 -96.62 -55.71 -41.29
CA ARG A 110 -95.19 -55.97 -41.49
C ARG A 110 -94.36 -54.69 -41.50
N LEU A 111 -94.76 -53.67 -42.26
CA LEU A 111 -94.09 -52.37 -42.30
C LEU A 111 -94.11 -51.67 -40.93
N ARG A 112 -95.20 -51.78 -40.16
CA ARG A 112 -95.24 -51.30 -38.77
C ARG A 112 -94.29 -52.07 -37.86
N THR A 113 -94.14 -53.39 -38.03
CA THR A 113 -93.15 -54.16 -37.25
C THR A 113 -91.71 -53.86 -37.68
N GLU A 114 -91.44 -53.63 -38.97
CA GLU A 114 -90.13 -53.22 -39.47
C GLU A 114 -89.77 -51.78 -39.02
N GLU A 115 -90.74 -50.87 -39.01
CA GLU A 115 -90.55 -49.51 -38.47
C GLU A 115 -90.36 -49.52 -36.95
N ALA A 116 -91.12 -50.34 -36.21
CA ALA A 116 -90.92 -50.53 -34.78
C ALA A 116 -89.56 -51.17 -34.46
N ALA A 117 -89.10 -52.14 -35.25
CA ALA A 117 -87.77 -52.73 -35.14
C ALA A 117 -86.67 -51.68 -35.38
N ARG A 118 -86.75 -50.90 -36.46
CA ARG A 118 -85.79 -49.81 -36.74
C ARG A 118 -85.77 -48.74 -35.66
N ARG A 119 -86.93 -48.38 -35.09
CA ARG A 119 -87.00 -47.46 -33.95
C ARG A 119 -86.32 -48.05 -32.71
N ALA A 120 -86.56 -49.33 -32.41
CA ALA A 120 -85.90 -50.03 -31.32
C ALA A 120 -84.38 -50.19 -31.53
N GLU A 121 -83.91 -50.41 -32.76
CA GLU A 121 -82.49 -50.40 -33.14
C GLU A 121 -81.87 -49.03 -32.88
N VAL A 122 -82.48 -47.94 -33.38
CA VAL A 122 -81.99 -46.57 -33.14
C VAL A 122 -82.02 -46.18 -31.66
N GLU A 123 -83.02 -46.61 -30.90
CA GLU A 123 -83.06 -46.42 -29.43
C GLU A 123 -81.99 -47.23 -28.70
N ALA A 124 -81.71 -48.47 -29.14
CA ALA A 124 -80.63 -49.28 -28.60
C ALA A 124 -79.24 -48.71 -28.94
N GLU A 125 -79.04 -48.20 -30.16
CA GLU A 125 -77.82 -47.49 -30.57
C GLU A 125 -77.60 -46.21 -29.76
N ARG A 126 -78.65 -45.40 -29.54
CA ARG A 126 -78.59 -44.22 -28.68
C ARG A 126 -78.23 -44.59 -27.24
N ALA A 127 -78.90 -45.59 -26.67
CA ALA A 127 -78.60 -46.05 -25.32
C ALA A 127 -77.20 -46.67 -25.20
N ALA A 128 -76.65 -47.26 -26.27
CA ALA A 128 -75.28 -47.73 -26.32
C ALA A 128 -74.28 -46.56 -26.42
N ALA A 129 -74.56 -45.55 -27.23
CA ALA A 129 -73.75 -44.33 -27.34
C ALA A 129 -73.72 -43.52 -26.03
N GLU A 130 -74.85 -43.38 -25.34
CA GLU A 130 -74.93 -42.73 -24.02
C GLU A 130 -74.11 -43.49 -22.96
N LYS A 131 -74.18 -44.83 -22.96
CA LYS A 131 -73.34 -45.66 -22.08
C LYS A 131 -71.85 -45.55 -22.43
N ALA A 132 -71.49 -45.51 -23.71
CA ALA A 132 -70.12 -45.33 -24.15
C ALA A 132 -69.57 -43.96 -23.70
N LEU A 133 -70.33 -42.88 -23.90
CA LEU A 133 -69.99 -41.53 -23.44
C LEU A 133 -69.80 -41.48 -21.92
N HIS A 134 -70.67 -42.14 -21.14
CA HIS A 134 -70.52 -42.19 -19.69
C HIS A 134 -69.26 -42.95 -19.25
N VAL A 135 -68.91 -44.06 -19.93
CA VAL A 135 -67.66 -44.79 -19.68
C VAL A 135 -66.43 -43.95 -20.04
N GLU A 136 -66.48 -43.15 -21.11
CA GLU A 136 -65.39 -42.22 -21.47
C GLU A 136 -65.25 -41.07 -20.47
N GLN A 137 -66.36 -40.49 -20.00
CA GLN A 137 -66.36 -39.47 -18.94
C GLN A 137 -65.76 -40.00 -17.63
N GLU A 138 -66.11 -41.22 -17.23
CA GLU A 138 -65.54 -41.87 -16.03
C GLU A 138 -64.06 -42.24 -16.20
N ARG A 139 -63.62 -42.60 -17.41
CA ARG A 139 -62.19 -42.78 -17.72
C ARG A 139 -61.44 -41.45 -17.64
N TRP A 140 -62.01 -40.37 -18.18
CA TRP A 140 -61.41 -39.04 -18.15
C TRP A 140 -61.29 -38.51 -16.72
N ARG A 141 -62.35 -38.63 -15.90
CA ARG A 141 -62.32 -38.29 -14.46
C ARG A 141 -61.22 -39.05 -13.71
N LYS A 142 -61.09 -40.36 -13.94
CA LYS A 142 -60.05 -41.17 -13.28
C LYS A 142 -58.64 -40.78 -13.72
N ALA A 143 -58.44 -40.46 -15.00
CA ALA A 143 -57.17 -39.93 -15.49
C ALA A 143 -56.86 -38.53 -14.93
N GLU A 144 -57.88 -37.66 -14.78
CA GLU A 144 -57.74 -36.35 -14.16
C GLU A 144 -57.37 -36.48 -12.66
N GLU A 145 -58.08 -37.32 -11.91
CA GLU A 145 -57.75 -37.65 -10.51
C GLU A 145 -56.33 -38.21 -10.37
N GLU A 146 -55.92 -39.12 -11.23
CA GLU A 146 -54.56 -39.68 -11.19
C GLU A 146 -53.52 -38.60 -11.52
N SER A 147 -53.80 -37.71 -12.48
CA SER A 147 -52.94 -36.55 -12.78
C SER A 147 -52.86 -35.57 -11.60
N ALA A 148 -53.93 -35.43 -10.82
CA ALA A 148 -53.99 -34.55 -9.65
C ALA A 148 -53.20 -35.16 -8.48
N ARG A 149 -53.32 -36.48 -8.24
CA ARG A 149 -52.51 -37.22 -7.26
C ARG A 149 -51.02 -37.14 -7.59
N ARG A 150 -50.63 -37.40 -8.84
CA ARG A 150 -49.22 -37.28 -9.30
C ARG A 150 -48.67 -35.87 -9.11
N ARG A 151 -49.48 -34.82 -9.38
CA ARG A 151 -49.10 -33.42 -9.11
C ARG A 151 -48.92 -33.14 -7.61
N ALA A 152 -49.85 -33.58 -6.77
CA ALA A 152 -49.76 -33.43 -5.31
C ALA A 152 -48.57 -34.19 -4.71
N GLU A 153 -48.24 -35.38 -5.22
CA GLU A 153 -47.05 -36.13 -4.83
C GLU A 153 -45.75 -35.42 -5.24
N GLN A 154 -45.68 -34.87 -6.45
CA GLN A 154 -44.55 -34.05 -6.90
C GLN A 154 -44.38 -32.76 -6.08
N GLU A 155 -45.49 -32.09 -5.75
CA GLU A 155 -45.50 -30.90 -4.89
C GLU A 155 -45.05 -31.24 -3.45
N LYS A 156 -45.53 -32.35 -2.88
CA LYS A 156 -45.07 -32.86 -1.58
C LYS A 156 -43.57 -33.16 -1.58
N LEU A 157 -43.05 -33.85 -2.59
CA LEU A 157 -41.63 -34.14 -2.73
C LEU A 157 -40.79 -32.87 -2.86
N ARG A 158 -41.30 -31.85 -3.57
CA ARG A 158 -40.66 -30.54 -3.67
C ARG A 158 -40.60 -29.83 -2.31
N ILE A 159 -41.70 -29.80 -1.56
CA ILE A 159 -41.74 -29.19 -0.22
C ILE A 159 -40.79 -29.94 0.74
N GLU A 160 -40.75 -31.28 0.70
CA GLU A 160 -39.81 -32.07 1.49
C GLU A 160 -38.34 -31.83 1.10
N ALA A 161 -38.05 -31.55 -0.17
CA ALA A 161 -36.71 -31.18 -0.63
C ALA A 161 -36.32 -29.76 -0.17
N GLU A 162 -37.18 -28.77 -0.36
CA GLU A 162 -36.98 -27.39 0.09
C GLU A 162 -36.79 -27.32 1.62
N ALA A 163 -37.54 -28.11 2.39
CA ALA A 163 -37.39 -28.20 3.85
C ALA A 163 -36.06 -28.86 4.29
N ARG A 164 -35.53 -29.83 3.54
CA ARG A 164 -34.21 -30.42 3.79
C ARG A 164 -33.09 -29.43 3.46
N GLU A 165 -33.20 -28.72 2.34
CA GLU A 165 -32.22 -27.70 1.96
C GLU A 165 -32.16 -26.57 3.00
N GLN A 166 -33.31 -26.12 3.52
CA GLN A 166 -33.37 -25.16 4.64
C GLN A 166 -32.72 -25.70 5.92
N ALA A 167 -32.95 -26.96 6.28
CA ALA A 167 -32.33 -27.58 7.46
C ALA A 167 -30.80 -27.71 7.31
N ASP A 168 -30.31 -28.06 6.11
CA ASP A 168 -28.88 -28.11 5.80
C ASP A 168 -28.26 -26.71 5.81
N GLU A 169 -28.98 -25.69 5.30
CA GLU A 169 -28.52 -24.29 5.33
C GLU A 169 -28.47 -23.75 6.77
N GLU A 170 -29.50 -24.00 7.59
CA GLU A 170 -29.46 -23.69 9.03
C GLU A 170 -28.30 -24.40 9.72
N GLY A 171 -28.03 -25.67 9.37
CA GLY A 171 -26.88 -26.42 9.88
C GLY A 171 -25.55 -25.73 9.56
N ARG A 172 -25.36 -25.30 8.30
CA ARG A 172 -24.16 -24.55 7.87
C ARG A 172 -24.04 -23.20 8.58
N ARG A 173 -25.14 -22.45 8.72
CA ARG A 173 -25.16 -21.16 9.45
C ARG A 173 -24.74 -21.35 10.90
N ARG A 174 -25.31 -22.34 11.61
CA ARG A 174 -24.93 -22.63 13.02
C ARG A 174 -23.47 -23.05 13.18
N ILE A 175 -22.87 -23.73 12.20
CA ILE A 175 -21.43 -24.06 12.21
C ILE A 175 -20.61 -22.78 12.02
N ALA A 176 -20.94 -21.96 11.01
CA ALA A 176 -20.27 -20.69 10.77
C ALA A 176 -20.36 -19.73 11.98
N ASP A 177 -21.52 -19.63 12.62
CA ASP A 177 -21.72 -18.84 13.84
C ASP A 177 -20.85 -19.33 15.00
N GLN A 178 -20.69 -20.65 15.15
CA GLN A 178 -19.81 -21.25 16.18
C GLN A 178 -18.33 -21.03 15.89
N GLU A 179 -17.90 -21.10 14.63
CA GLU A 179 -16.53 -20.80 14.22
C GLU A 179 -16.21 -19.31 14.39
N PHE A 180 -17.14 -18.43 14.02
CA PHE A 180 -17.02 -16.99 14.24
C PHE A 180 -16.92 -16.65 15.73
N ALA A 181 -17.78 -17.22 16.57
CA ALA A 181 -17.72 -17.01 18.03
C ALA A 181 -16.38 -17.48 18.64
N ARG A 182 -15.80 -18.59 18.15
CA ARG A 182 -14.45 -19.04 18.56
C ARG A 182 -13.37 -18.05 18.13
N ALA A 183 -13.40 -17.60 16.88
CA ALA A 183 -12.47 -16.61 16.36
C ALA A 183 -12.55 -15.28 17.15
N GLU A 184 -13.76 -14.82 17.51
CA GLU A 184 -13.93 -13.65 18.38
C GLU A 184 -13.31 -13.84 19.77
N GLU A 185 -13.45 -15.02 20.38
CA GLU A 185 -12.80 -15.32 21.66
C GLU A 185 -11.28 -15.34 21.55
N GLU A 186 -10.72 -15.90 20.47
CA GLU A 186 -9.28 -15.91 20.21
C GLU A 186 -8.74 -14.49 20.00
N VAL A 187 -9.40 -13.68 19.17
CA VAL A 187 -9.07 -12.25 18.99
C VAL A 187 -9.16 -11.48 20.31
N ARG A 188 -10.17 -11.77 21.15
CA ARG A 188 -10.30 -11.16 22.49
C ARG A 188 -9.15 -11.55 23.42
N ARG A 189 -8.68 -12.80 23.37
CA ARG A 189 -7.50 -13.27 24.13
C ARG A 189 -6.20 -12.63 23.62
N MET A 190 -6.03 -12.52 22.30
CA MET A 190 -4.87 -11.88 21.69
C MET A 190 -4.78 -10.41 22.10
N ARG A 191 -5.87 -9.64 21.98
CA ARG A 191 -5.92 -8.24 22.41
C ARG A 191 -5.60 -8.08 23.90
N ALA A 192 -6.18 -8.92 24.77
CA ALA A 192 -5.88 -8.89 26.20
C ALA A 192 -4.39 -9.20 26.50
N MET A 193 -3.74 -10.05 25.72
CA MET A 193 -2.29 -10.33 25.82
C MET A 193 -1.44 -9.15 25.33
N GLU A 194 -1.84 -8.49 24.24
CA GLU A 194 -1.17 -7.29 23.73
C GLU A 194 -1.30 -6.11 24.68
N ASP A 195 -2.49 -5.88 25.26
CA ASP A 195 -2.73 -4.82 26.24
C ASP A 195 -1.94 -5.07 27.54
N ALA A 196 -1.85 -6.32 28.00
CA ALA A 196 -0.99 -6.68 29.12
C ALA A 196 0.51 -6.43 28.82
N ARG A 197 0.96 -6.78 27.60
CA ARG A 197 2.33 -6.52 27.14
C ARG A 197 2.63 -5.03 27.03
N ARG A 198 1.67 -4.20 26.60
CA ARG A 198 1.82 -2.73 26.60
C ARG A 198 1.93 -2.18 28.01
N ALA A 199 1.04 -2.58 28.92
CA ALA A 199 1.11 -2.16 30.31
C ALA A 199 2.45 -2.51 30.98
N GLU A 200 3.04 -3.65 30.63
CA GLU A 200 4.40 -4.02 31.07
C GLU A 200 5.48 -3.09 30.48
N ILE A 201 5.45 -2.84 29.17
CA ILE A 201 6.41 -1.94 28.48
C ILE A 201 6.28 -0.51 29.01
N ASP A 202 5.07 0.00 29.20
CA ASP A 202 4.79 1.33 29.76
C ASP A 202 5.30 1.44 31.20
N GLY A 203 5.10 0.39 32.01
CA GLY A 203 5.64 0.28 33.36
C GLY A 203 7.17 0.30 33.38
N GLN A 204 7.83 -0.47 32.51
CA GLN A 204 9.29 -0.45 32.36
C GLN A 204 9.81 0.93 31.90
N ARG A 205 9.09 1.60 30.99
CA ARG A 205 9.42 2.97 30.52
C ARG A 205 9.30 4.00 31.64
N HIS A 206 8.25 3.91 32.46
CA HIS A 206 8.08 4.78 33.63
C HIS A 206 9.21 4.56 34.64
N GLN A 207 9.50 3.30 35.02
CA GLN A 207 10.62 2.99 35.92
C GLN A 207 11.97 3.47 35.38
N ALA A 208 12.25 3.31 34.08
CA ALA A 208 13.46 3.82 33.45
C ALA A 208 13.50 5.36 33.39
N SER A 209 12.34 6.03 33.30
CA SER A 209 12.23 7.49 33.37
C SER A 209 12.52 8.01 34.79
N GLU A 210 11.93 7.37 35.80
CA GLU A 210 12.16 7.68 37.21
C GLU A 210 13.60 7.42 37.64
N ALA A 211 14.20 6.31 37.20
CA ALA A 211 15.62 6.01 37.44
C ALA A 211 16.53 7.10 36.84
N ARG A 212 16.35 7.45 35.55
CA ARG A 212 17.12 8.55 34.91
C ARG A 212 16.90 9.89 35.60
N ARG A 213 15.68 10.18 36.09
CA ARG A 213 15.41 11.38 36.87
C ARG A 213 16.18 11.38 38.19
N ALA A 214 16.21 10.26 38.91
CA ALA A 214 16.99 10.12 40.15
C ALA A 214 18.50 10.25 39.90
N GLU A 215 19.01 9.71 38.80
CA GLU A 215 20.40 9.90 38.36
C GLU A 215 20.71 11.38 38.09
N LEU A 216 19.85 12.09 37.34
CA LEU A 216 20.01 13.53 37.09
C LEU A 216 19.91 14.36 38.37
N GLU A 217 19.02 14.00 39.31
CA GLU A 217 18.91 14.68 40.61
C GLU A 217 20.14 14.43 41.50
N THR A 218 20.79 13.26 41.43
CA THR A 218 22.06 13.02 42.15
C THR A 218 23.25 13.72 41.48
N LEU A 219 23.30 13.75 40.14
CA LEU A 219 24.30 14.53 39.40
C LEU A 219 24.19 16.02 39.77
N ALA A 220 23.00 16.60 39.67
CA ALA A 220 22.76 18.01 39.99
C ALA A 220 23.11 18.38 41.44
N ARG A 221 22.92 17.47 42.41
CA ARG A 221 23.39 17.66 43.79
C ARG A 221 24.92 17.71 43.87
N SER A 222 25.62 16.77 43.23
CA SER A 222 27.09 16.78 43.22
C SER A 222 27.69 18.00 42.49
N GLU A 223 27.06 18.44 41.39
CA GLU A 223 27.43 19.69 40.72
C GLU A 223 27.20 20.91 41.62
N ALA A 224 26.07 20.99 42.32
CA ALA A 224 25.78 22.05 43.27
C ALA A 224 26.78 22.08 44.45
N GLU A 225 27.15 20.92 45.00
CA GLU A 225 28.17 20.79 46.04
C GLU A 225 29.54 21.27 45.55
N THR A 226 29.98 20.86 44.35
CA THR A 226 31.26 21.35 43.79
C THR A 226 31.23 22.85 43.45
N ALA A 227 30.07 23.39 43.04
CA ALA A 227 29.90 24.82 42.81
C ALA A 227 29.96 25.62 44.14
N GLN A 228 29.37 25.11 45.22
CA GLN A 228 29.50 25.69 46.55
C GLN A 228 30.95 25.69 47.03
N GLN A 229 31.66 24.55 46.94
CA GLN A 229 33.08 24.46 47.30
C GLN A 229 33.96 25.46 46.52
N ARG A 230 33.69 25.65 45.21
CA ARG A 230 34.38 26.66 44.40
C ARG A 230 34.10 28.08 44.87
N ALA A 231 32.83 28.41 45.16
CA ALA A 231 32.44 29.72 45.66
C ALA A 231 33.01 30.02 47.06
N GLU A 232 33.12 29.02 47.93
CA GLU A 232 33.77 29.14 49.24
C GLU A 232 35.29 29.33 49.11
N ALA A 233 35.94 28.56 48.24
CA ALA A 233 37.37 28.73 47.94
C ALA A 233 37.68 30.11 47.34
N GLU A 234 36.82 30.62 46.44
CA GLU A 234 36.93 31.96 45.88
C GLU A 234 36.73 33.04 46.97
N ARG A 235 35.72 32.91 47.84
CA ARG A 235 35.51 33.81 48.97
C ARG A 235 36.72 33.84 49.91
N HIS A 236 37.27 32.68 50.27
CA HIS A 236 38.45 32.60 51.11
C HIS A 236 39.69 33.22 50.42
N TYR A 237 39.87 33.00 49.11
CA TYR A 237 40.92 33.66 48.34
C TYR A 237 40.76 35.19 48.36
N LEU A 238 39.57 35.71 48.05
CA LEU A 238 39.27 37.15 48.07
C LEU A 238 39.48 37.75 49.47
N GLU A 239 39.08 37.04 50.53
CA GLU A 239 39.32 37.48 51.90
C GLU A 239 40.82 37.54 52.24
N THR A 240 41.61 36.53 51.86
CA THR A 240 43.07 36.57 52.07
C THR A 240 43.74 37.70 51.27
N GLN A 241 43.25 38.02 50.07
CA GLN A 241 43.72 39.15 49.27
C GLN A 241 43.33 40.50 49.89
N ALA A 242 42.11 40.62 50.44
CA ALA A 242 41.68 41.80 51.17
C ALA A 242 42.54 42.02 52.43
N ARG A 243 42.79 40.97 53.22
CA ARG A 243 43.68 41.02 54.39
C ARG A 243 45.12 41.41 54.03
N LYS A 244 45.65 40.95 52.89
CA LYS A 244 46.97 41.37 52.38
C LYS A 244 46.97 42.86 52.01
N ARG A 245 45.94 43.35 51.31
CA ARG A 245 45.80 44.77 50.95
C ARG A 245 45.71 45.65 52.19
N THR A 246 44.92 45.29 53.20
CA THR A 246 44.82 46.07 54.44
C THR A 246 46.14 46.09 55.22
N GLN A 247 46.86 44.97 55.29
CA GLN A 247 48.21 44.93 55.87
C GLN A 247 49.22 45.80 55.09
N GLU A 248 49.17 45.78 53.76
CA GLU A 248 50.04 46.63 52.94
C GLU A 248 49.69 48.12 53.10
N GLU A 249 48.40 48.47 53.15
CA GLU A 249 47.95 49.83 53.45
C GLU A 249 48.35 50.29 54.86
N GLU A 250 48.27 49.43 55.87
CA GLU A 250 48.79 49.74 57.21
C GLU A 250 50.29 49.97 57.21
N LEU A 251 51.07 49.12 56.51
CA LEU A 251 52.51 49.29 56.37
C LEU A 251 52.85 50.59 55.63
N ARG A 252 52.13 50.91 54.55
CA ARG A 252 52.26 52.19 53.82
C ARG A 252 51.92 53.39 54.71
N ARG A 253 50.84 53.32 55.51
CA ARG A 253 50.48 54.37 56.49
C ARG A 253 51.55 54.54 57.56
N ARG A 254 52.07 53.45 58.14
CA ARG A 254 53.18 53.49 59.12
C ARG A 254 54.45 54.08 58.51
N ALA A 255 54.79 53.71 57.28
CA ALA A 255 55.92 54.28 56.56
C ALA A 255 55.72 55.79 56.30
N ALA A 256 54.53 56.22 55.86
CA ALA A 256 54.21 57.63 55.65
C ALA A 256 54.33 58.45 56.96
N MET A 257 53.80 57.95 58.08
CA MET A 257 53.97 58.56 59.40
C MET A 257 55.44 58.62 59.84
N ALA A 258 56.24 57.60 59.54
CA ALA A 258 57.68 57.59 59.82
C ALA A 258 58.44 58.61 58.96
N PHE A 259 58.10 58.75 57.68
CA PHE A 259 58.65 59.79 56.81
C PHE A 259 58.30 61.20 57.31
N GLN A 260 57.04 61.44 57.70
CA GLN A 260 56.62 62.72 58.31
C GLN A 260 57.37 63.03 59.61
N ALA A 261 57.57 62.03 60.49
CA ALA A 261 58.34 62.21 61.72
C ALA A 261 59.83 62.54 61.46
N VAL A 262 60.43 61.93 60.42
CA VAL A 262 61.79 62.27 59.96
C VAL A 262 61.84 63.67 59.36
N GLU A 263 60.84 64.06 58.57
CA GLU A 263 60.73 65.40 57.98
C GLU A 263 60.57 66.48 59.06
N GLU A 264 59.73 66.26 60.07
CA GLU A 264 59.65 67.14 61.25
C GLU A 264 60.96 67.25 62.00
N GLU A 265 61.70 66.14 62.22
CA GLU A 265 62.97 66.22 62.94
C GLU A 265 64.07 66.88 62.08
N ILE A 266 64.06 66.71 60.75
CA ILE A 266 64.89 67.50 59.83
C ILE A 266 64.58 68.99 59.97
N LEU A 267 63.30 69.38 59.98
CA LEU A 267 62.89 70.77 60.18
C LEU A 267 63.31 71.30 61.56
N ARG A 268 63.23 70.50 62.62
CA ARG A 268 63.72 70.85 63.97
C ARG A 268 65.23 70.98 64.03
N VAL A 269 65.98 70.10 63.36
CA VAL A 269 67.44 70.19 63.25
C VAL A 269 67.84 71.43 62.46
N GLN A 270 67.20 71.72 61.33
CA GLN A 270 67.39 72.96 60.58
C GLN A 270 67.03 74.20 61.41
N ALA A 271 65.96 74.16 62.21
CA ALA A 271 65.61 75.23 63.13
C ALA A 271 66.69 75.43 64.21
N ARG A 272 67.15 74.35 64.86
CA ARG A 272 68.26 74.37 65.83
C ARG A 272 69.56 74.88 65.21
N GLU A 273 69.91 74.43 64.00
CA GLU A 273 71.08 74.93 63.27
C GLU A 273 70.95 76.40 62.91
N SER A 274 69.78 76.86 62.43
CA SER A 274 69.57 78.27 62.11
C SER A 274 69.61 79.15 63.35
N ALA A 275 69.08 78.69 64.49
CA ALA A 275 69.20 79.35 65.78
C ALA A 275 70.67 79.36 66.28
N ARG A 276 71.40 78.25 66.12
CA ARG A 276 72.83 78.18 66.44
C ARG A 276 73.66 79.10 65.54
N ARG A 277 73.37 79.18 64.25
CA ARG A 277 74.02 80.12 63.30
C ARG A 277 73.69 81.57 63.64
N ARG A 278 72.48 81.88 64.10
CA ARG A 278 72.13 83.22 64.62
C ARG A 278 72.89 83.54 65.91
N ALA A 279 72.90 82.64 66.89
CA ALA A 279 73.63 82.82 68.14
C ALA A 279 75.16 82.90 67.95
N VAL A 280 75.72 82.11 67.03
CA VAL A 280 77.12 82.23 66.61
C VAL A 280 77.34 83.56 65.88
N GLY A 281 76.45 83.98 64.98
CA GLY A 281 76.54 85.28 64.29
C GLY A 281 76.38 86.49 65.24
N GLU A 282 75.63 86.37 66.33
CA GLU A 282 75.51 87.38 67.38
C GLU A 282 76.74 87.41 68.30
N ALA A 283 77.27 86.23 68.68
CA ALA A 283 78.52 86.12 69.41
C ALA A 283 79.72 86.60 68.56
N GLU A 284 79.73 86.30 67.26
CA GLU A 284 80.68 86.81 66.27
C GLU A 284 80.48 88.30 66.02
N ARG A 285 79.26 88.85 66.08
CA ARG A 285 79.06 90.31 66.05
C ARG A 285 79.65 90.99 67.29
N LEU A 286 79.41 90.47 68.48
CA LEU A 286 79.98 91.01 69.73
C LEU A 286 81.51 90.85 69.75
N ALA A 287 82.02 89.70 69.28
CA ALA A 287 83.46 89.49 69.11
C ALA A 287 84.06 90.35 68.00
N ALA A 288 83.32 90.64 66.91
CA ALA A 288 83.75 91.51 65.83
C ALA A 288 83.65 93.00 66.19
N GLU A 289 82.72 93.40 67.07
CA GLU A 289 82.70 94.75 67.65
C GLU A 289 83.90 94.92 68.61
N ALA A 290 84.25 93.90 69.40
CA ALA A 290 85.47 93.87 70.21
C ALA A 290 86.77 93.74 69.40
N ALA A 291 86.73 93.07 68.23
CA ALA A 291 87.89 92.84 67.37
C ALA A 291 88.07 93.92 66.31
N ARG A 292 87.04 94.67 65.89
CA ARG A 292 87.18 95.82 64.98
C ARG A 292 88.14 96.86 65.55
N HIS A 293 88.04 97.13 66.86
CA HIS A 293 88.98 97.99 67.59
C HIS A 293 90.44 97.46 67.63
N ARG A 294 90.70 96.20 67.26
CA ARG A 294 92.05 95.59 67.20
C ARG A 294 92.49 95.17 65.80
N ALA A 295 91.57 95.12 64.84
CA ALA A 295 91.79 94.61 63.48
C ALA A 295 91.63 95.67 62.38
N GLU A 296 91.18 96.89 62.70
CA GLU A 296 91.21 98.01 61.75
C GLU A 296 92.64 98.45 61.39
N GLU A 297 93.64 98.23 62.26
CA GLU A 297 95.03 98.62 61.96
C GLU A 297 95.84 97.53 61.21
N GLU A 298 95.72 96.25 61.55
CA GLU A 298 96.71 95.23 61.11
C GLU A 298 96.28 94.32 59.95
N ALA A 299 94.98 94.08 59.73
CA ALA A 299 94.51 93.03 58.81
C ALA A 299 94.16 93.48 57.38
N ARG A 300 94.13 94.79 57.10
CA ARG A 300 93.67 95.33 55.80
C ARG A 300 94.65 95.14 54.62
N ARG A 301 95.81 94.52 54.83
CA ARG A 301 96.88 94.38 53.81
C ARG A 301 97.19 92.96 53.34
N HIS A 302 96.60 91.90 53.89
CA HIS A 302 96.87 90.51 53.46
C HIS A 302 95.67 89.66 53.04
N ALA A 303 94.43 90.03 53.40
CA ALA A 303 93.28 89.13 53.25
C ALA A 303 92.67 89.01 51.83
N GLU A 304 92.93 89.95 50.91
CA GLU A 304 92.19 90.03 49.65
C GLU A 304 92.70 89.09 48.54
N ALA A 305 93.94 88.58 48.65
CA ALA A 305 94.58 87.79 47.59
C ALA A 305 94.26 86.27 47.64
N GLU A 306 94.22 85.63 48.81
CA GLU A 306 94.02 84.18 48.89
C GLU A 306 92.56 83.72 48.81
N ALA A 307 91.61 84.58 49.18
CA ALA A 307 90.20 84.19 49.29
C ALA A 307 89.54 83.87 47.93
N ARG A 308 89.97 84.53 46.85
CA ARG A 308 89.37 84.33 45.50
C ARG A 308 89.80 82.99 44.89
N HIS A 309 91.05 82.59 45.08
CA HIS A 309 91.62 81.42 44.38
C HIS A 309 91.13 80.06 44.91
N ARG A 310 90.62 80.00 46.16
CA ARG A 310 90.02 78.76 46.72
C ARG A 310 88.56 78.58 46.31
N ALA A 311 87.81 79.68 46.20
CA ALA A 311 86.38 79.66 45.84
C ALA A 311 86.15 79.17 44.40
N GLU A 312 87.00 79.56 43.45
CA GLU A 312 86.90 79.14 42.04
C GLU A 312 87.26 77.65 41.85
N ALA A 313 88.25 77.15 42.60
CA ALA A 313 88.63 75.73 42.56
C ALA A 313 87.53 74.79 43.10
N GLU A 314 86.86 75.19 44.19
CA GLU A 314 85.80 74.37 44.78
C GLU A 314 84.51 74.35 43.93
N ALA A 315 84.20 75.47 43.24
CA ALA A 315 83.08 75.56 42.32
C ALA A 315 83.26 74.65 41.08
N GLN A 316 84.47 74.59 40.51
CA GLN A 316 84.75 73.73 39.36
C GLN A 316 84.71 72.23 39.71
N LEU A 317 85.19 71.85 40.90
CA LEU A 317 85.16 70.45 41.34
C LEU A 317 83.73 69.93 41.55
N ARG A 318 82.85 70.74 42.16
CA ARG A 318 81.44 70.38 42.36
C ARG A 318 80.69 70.23 41.04
N ALA A 319 80.94 71.11 40.07
CA ALA A 319 80.34 71.04 38.74
C ALA A 319 80.75 69.77 37.97
N GLN A 320 82.01 69.33 38.06
CA GLN A 320 82.46 68.08 37.43
C GLN A 320 81.85 66.84 38.09
N ILE A 321 81.78 66.80 39.43
CA ILE A 321 81.18 65.68 40.17
C ILE A 321 79.68 65.56 39.83
N GLU A 322 78.94 66.67 39.79
CA GLU A 322 77.51 66.65 39.48
C GLU A 322 77.24 66.23 38.02
N ALA A 323 78.10 66.65 37.07
CA ALA A 323 78.01 66.23 35.68
C ALA A 323 78.29 64.72 35.51
N GLN A 324 79.32 64.18 36.18
CA GLN A 324 79.62 62.74 36.16
C GLN A 324 78.50 61.90 36.79
N MET A 325 77.98 62.32 37.95
CA MET A 325 76.90 61.59 38.63
C MET A 325 75.60 61.53 37.81
N ARG A 326 75.28 62.59 37.06
CA ARG A 326 74.12 62.58 36.14
C ARG A 326 74.36 61.65 34.94
N ALA A 327 75.53 61.70 34.31
CA ALA A 327 75.88 60.84 33.19
C ALA A 327 75.90 59.35 33.59
N GLU A 328 76.46 59.02 34.76
CA GLU A 328 76.49 57.65 35.26
C GLU A 328 75.08 57.14 35.64
N ALA A 329 74.23 58.00 36.23
CA ALA A 329 72.85 57.66 36.55
C ALA A 329 71.98 57.42 35.30
N GLU A 330 72.16 58.20 34.23
CA GLU A 330 71.46 57.99 32.96
C GLU A 330 71.94 56.73 32.24
N ALA A 331 73.26 56.50 32.16
CA ALA A 331 73.83 55.28 31.58
C ALA A 331 73.34 54.02 32.31
N LYS A 332 73.29 54.06 33.64
CA LYS A 332 72.82 52.93 34.47
C LYS A 332 71.32 52.67 34.30
N ARG A 333 70.49 53.72 34.20
CA ARG A 333 69.05 53.60 33.87
C ARG A 333 68.81 53.01 32.50
N GLN A 334 69.56 53.43 31.48
CA GLN A 334 69.44 52.89 30.12
C GLN A 334 69.81 51.40 30.09
N ALA A 335 70.96 51.02 30.66
CA ALA A 335 71.39 49.63 30.75
C ALA A 335 70.38 48.73 31.52
N GLU A 336 69.84 49.22 32.64
CA GLU A 336 68.83 48.47 33.41
C GLU A 336 67.51 48.33 32.63
N SER A 337 67.11 49.36 31.88
CA SER A 337 65.90 49.32 31.04
C SER A 337 66.03 48.36 29.84
N GLU A 338 67.21 48.29 29.20
CA GLU A 338 67.45 47.33 28.12
C GLU A 338 67.49 45.89 28.62
N MET A 339 68.12 45.64 29.78
CA MET A 339 68.15 44.31 30.40
C MET A 339 66.73 43.83 30.75
N ARG A 340 65.94 44.66 31.45
CA ARG A 340 64.54 44.34 31.77
C ARG A 340 63.70 44.07 30.53
N ARG A 341 63.87 44.87 29.47
CA ARG A 341 63.15 44.68 28.20
C ARG A 341 63.53 43.36 27.51
N ARG A 342 64.82 42.99 27.50
CA ARG A 342 65.27 41.69 26.95
C ARG A 342 64.76 40.52 27.79
N GLU A 343 64.72 40.65 29.11
CA GLU A 343 64.16 39.63 30.01
C GLU A 343 62.65 39.45 29.78
N GLU A 344 61.86 40.53 29.76
CA GLU A 344 60.42 40.49 29.45
C GLU A 344 60.14 39.91 28.05
N GLU A 345 60.89 40.31 27.02
CA GLU A 345 60.70 39.79 25.67
C GLU A 345 61.05 38.30 25.58
N SER A 346 62.10 37.85 26.29
CA SER A 346 62.45 36.43 26.39
C SER A 346 61.42 35.61 27.17
N ALA A 347 60.82 36.17 28.23
CA ALA A 347 59.77 35.53 29.01
C ALA A 347 58.47 35.40 28.20
N ARG A 348 58.10 36.45 27.45
CA ARG A 348 56.95 36.41 26.52
C ARG A 348 57.12 35.35 25.44
N ARG A 349 58.27 35.30 24.76
CA ARG A 349 58.52 34.28 23.72
C ARG A 349 58.44 32.85 24.27
N ARG A 350 58.98 32.59 25.46
CA ARG A 350 58.86 31.26 26.10
C ARG A 350 57.41 30.90 26.45
N ALA A 351 56.64 31.86 26.97
CA ALA A 351 55.22 31.66 27.27
C ALA A 351 54.40 31.41 25.99
N GLU A 352 54.70 32.10 24.88
CA GLU A 352 54.07 31.87 23.58
C GLU A 352 54.47 30.50 22.98
N GLU A 353 55.73 30.09 23.07
CA GLU A 353 56.20 28.77 22.62
C GLU A 353 55.58 27.62 23.44
N GLU A 354 55.47 27.76 24.76
CA GLU A 354 54.79 26.76 25.61
C GLU A 354 53.29 26.71 25.32
N ALA A 355 52.62 27.85 25.14
CA ALA A 355 51.21 27.89 24.77
C ALA A 355 50.95 27.26 23.40
N GLN A 356 51.82 27.51 22.40
CA GLN A 356 51.73 26.90 21.08
C GLN A 356 52.00 25.39 21.13
N ARG A 357 52.98 24.92 21.92
CA ARG A 357 53.21 23.49 22.14
C ARG A 357 52.00 22.81 22.76
N LEU A 358 51.45 23.38 23.84
CA LEU A 358 50.29 22.80 24.52
C LEU A 358 49.07 22.71 23.59
N ALA A 359 48.83 23.74 22.76
CA ALA A 359 47.78 23.73 21.75
C ALA A 359 48.03 22.67 20.64
N ALA A 360 49.27 22.54 20.17
CA ALA A 360 49.65 21.54 19.17
C ALA A 360 49.51 20.09 19.69
N ASP A 361 49.91 19.85 20.94
CA ASP A 361 49.81 18.54 21.58
C ASP A 361 48.35 18.19 21.91
N GLN A 362 47.53 19.15 22.33
CA GLN A 362 46.07 18.95 22.46
C GLN A 362 45.39 18.66 21.12
N ALA A 363 45.79 19.32 20.03
CA ALA A 363 45.28 19.04 18.69
C ALA A 363 45.66 17.62 18.22
N ARG A 364 46.91 17.20 18.48
CA ARG A 364 47.37 15.83 18.18
C ARG A 364 46.64 14.77 18.98
N ALA A 365 46.51 14.95 20.29
CA ALA A 365 45.78 14.02 21.16
C ALA A 365 44.31 13.86 20.75
N ARG A 366 43.63 14.95 20.36
CA ARG A 366 42.26 14.89 19.83
C ARG A 366 42.20 14.10 18.51
N ALA A 367 43.10 14.38 17.57
CA ALA A 367 43.15 13.66 16.29
C ALA A 367 43.46 12.15 16.47
N GLU A 368 44.32 11.78 17.43
CA GLU A 368 44.63 10.38 17.74
C GLU A 368 43.45 9.64 18.38
N ILE A 369 42.74 10.28 19.32
CA ILE A 369 41.52 9.72 19.93
C ILE A 369 40.42 9.54 18.87
N GLU A 370 40.22 10.53 18.01
CA GLU A 370 39.21 10.49 16.94
C GLU A 370 39.54 9.41 15.89
N ALA A 371 40.83 9.23 15.55
CA ALA A 371 41.29 8.16 14.67
C ALA A 371 41.10 6.76 15.29
N ARG A 372 41.38 6.60 16.59
CA ARG A 372 41.11 5.34 17.31
C ARG A 372 39.62 5.00 17.35
N LEU A 373 38.76 5.96 17.70
CA LEU A 373 37.32 5.76 17.75
C LEU A 373 36.75 5.32 16.40
N ARG A 374 37.17 5.94 15.29
CA ARG A 374 36.76 5.49 13.94
C ARG A 374 37.20 4.07 13.62
N ALA A 375 38.46 3.71 13.95
CA ALA A 375 38.97 2.36 13.70
C ALA A 375 38.24 1.29 14.55
N GLU A 376 37.87 1.63 15.80
CA GLU A 376 37.13 0.76 16.71
C GLU A 376 35.65 0.61 16.29
N GLU A 377 34.98 1.70 15.88
CA GLU A 377 33.64 1.64 15.27
C GLU A 377 33.64 0.79 14.00
N GLU A 378 34.60 0.96 13.09
CA GLU A 378 34.69 0.14 11.86
C GLU A 378 34.85 -1.35 12.14
N LEU A 379 35.70 -1.72 13.12
CA LEU A 379 35.88 -3.12 13.52
C LEU A 379 34.61 -3.69 14.16
N ARG A 380 33.94 -2.91 15.01
CA ARG A 380 32.68 -3.30 15.63
C ARG A 380 31.57 -3.50 14.60
N VAL A 381 31.40 -2.58 13.65
CA VAL A 381 30.39 -2.68 12.57
C VAL A 381 30.65 -3.90 11.69
N LYS A 382 31.92 -4.20 11.35
CA LYS A 382 32.28 -5.41 10.60
C LYS A 382 31.96 -6.68 11.38
N ALA A 383 32.31 -6.75 12.67
CA ALA A 383 32.01 -7.90 13.52
C ALA A 383 30.50 -8.13 13.71
N GLU A 384 29.74 -7.06 13.96
CA GLU A 384 28.28 -7.13 14.11
C GLU A 384 27.60 -7.52 12.78
N GLY A 385 28.05 -6.97 11.66
CA GLY A 385 27.57 -7.34 10.32
C GLY A 385 27.89 -8.78 9.89
N GLU A 386 28.98 -9.38 10.40
CA GLU A 386 29.22 -10.81 10.24
C GLU A 386 28.37 -11.67 11.18
N ALA A 387 28.19 -11.27 12.43
CA ALA A 387 27.35 -11.98 13.40
C ALA A 387 25.88 -12.03 12.93
N ARG A 388 25.32 -10.89 12.49
CA ARG A 388 23.96 -10.80 11.95
C ARG A 388 23.77 -11.71 10.72
N ARG A 389 24.70 -11.68 9.75
CA ARG A 389 24.64 -12.54 8.55
C ARG A 389 24.69 -14.04 8.89
N ARG A 390 25.46 -14.44 9.91
CA ARG A 390 25.48 -15.85 10.37
C ARG A 390 24.15 -16.25 11.00
N ALA A 391 23.59 -15.41 11.87
CA ALA A 391 22.28 -15.65 12.49
C ALA A 391 21.14 -15.70 11.46
N GLU A 392 21.17 -14.83 10.44
CA GLU A 392 20.19 -14.81 9.36
C GLU A 392 20.24 -16.07 8.49
N VAL A 393 21.44 -16.53 8.09
CA VAL A 393 21.62 -17.77 7.34
C VAL A 393 21.21 -19.00 8.16
N GLU A 394 21.42 -18.99 9.47
CA GLU A 394 20.99 -20.08 10.36
C GLU A 394 19.46 -20.10 10.53
N ALA A 395 18.82 -18.94 10.71
CA ALA A 395 17.37 -18.80 10.76
C ALA A 395 16.70 -19.21 9.42
N GLN A 396 17.26 -18.80 8.28
CA GLN A 396 16.77 -19.21 6.96
C GLN A 396 16.85 -20.73 6.77
N ARG A 397 17.97 -21.38 7.15
CA ARG A 397 18.11 -22.84 7.10
C ARG A 397 17.11 -23.56 8.01
N GLN A 398 16.84 -23.01 9.19
CA GLN A 398 15.82 -23.57 10.09
C GLN A 398 14.42 -23.47 9.46
N ALA A 399 14.04 -22.31 8.93
CA ALA A 399 12.76 -22.11 8.24
C ALA A 399 12.61 -23.03 7.02
N GLU A 400 13.63 -23.11 6.17
CA GLU A 400 13.66 -24.01 5.00
C GLU A 400 13.51 -25.48 5.41
N SER A 401 14.20 -25.91 6.47
CA SER A 401 14.10 -27.29 6.97
C SER A 401 12.70 -27.61 7.53
N GLN A 402 12.06 -26.65 8.21
CA GLN A 402 10.70 -26.81 8.74
C GLN A 402 9.66 -26.86 7.61
N ALA A 403 9.74 -25.95 6.64
CA ALA A 403 8.88 -25.93 5.47
C ALA A 403 9.01 -27.24 4.66
N ARG A 404 10.24 -27.76 4.50
CA ARG A 404 10.49 -29.04 3.83
C ARG A 404 9.90 -30.23 4.58
N LEU A 405 10.00 -30.26 5.91
CA LEU A 405 9.39 -31.31 6.74
C LEU A 405 7.86 -31.26 6.67
N GLN A 406 7.25 -30.08 6.71
CA GLN A 406 5.81 -29.90 6.56
C GLN A 406 5.33 -30.35 5.17
N ALA A 407 6.04 -29.97 4.11
CA ALA A 407 5.74 -30.41 2.74
C ALA A 407 5.84 -31.94 2.59
N GLU A 408 6.85 -32.58 3.19
CA GLU A 408 7.01 -34.05 3.17
C GLU A 408 5.88 -34.75 3.96
N GLN A 409 5.47 -34.20 5.10
CA GLN A 409 4.34 -34.72 5.88
C GLN A 409 3.01 -34.58 5.13
N ALA A 410 2.74 -33.42 4.52
CA ALA A 410 1.54 -33.19 3.72
C ALA A 410 1.50 -34.09 2.46
N ALA A 411 2.65 -34.35 1.83
CA ALA A 411 2.76 -35.29 0.73
C ALA A 411 2.47 -36.74 1.18
N LYS A 412 3.01 -37.17 2.32
CA LYS A 412 2.74 -38.50 2.91
C LYS A 412 1.26 -38.68 3.27
N GLN A 413 0.63 -37.68 3.89
CA GLN A 413 -0.80 -37.70 4.20
C GLN A 413 -1.65 -37.82 2.92
N LYS A 414 -1.39 -37.02 1.88
CA LYS A 414 -2.10 -37.12 0.59
C LYS A 414 -1.97 -38.51 -0.05
N VAL A 415 -0.80 -39.15 0.04
CA VAL A 415 -0.59 -40.52 -0.46
C VAL A 415 -1.35 -41.55 0.38
N GLU A 416 -1.34 -41.40 1.72
CA GLU A 416 -2.07 -42.31 2.62
C GLU A 416 -3.60 -42.19 2.44
N ASP A 417 -4.12 -40.97 2.33
CA ASP A 417 -5.55 -40.73 2.09
C ASP A 417 -5.99 -41.24 0.71
N GLN A 418 -5.18 -41.08 -0.33
CA GLN A 418 -5.45 -41.69 -1.64
C GLN A 418 -5.43 -43.22 -1.57
N ALA A 419 -4.53 -43.83 -0.78
CA ALA A 419 -4.51 -45.27 -0.57
C ALA A 419 -5.75 -45.76 0.20
N ARG A 420 -6.18 -45.02 1.24
CA ARG A 420 -7.42 -45.29 1.99
C ARG A 420 -8.67 -45.19 1.11
N GLN A 421 -8.79 -44.13 0.31
CA GLN A 421 -9.92 -43.95 -0.63
C GLN A 421 -9.99 -45.07 -1.68
N ARG A 422 -8.83 -45.52 -2.22
CA ARG A 422 -8.78 -46.67 -3.12
C ARG A 422 -9.20 -47.97 -2.43
N ALA A 423 -8.71 -48.23 -1.22
CA ALA A 423 -9.09 -49.40 -0.44
C ALA A 423 -10.59 -49.41 -0.09
N GLU A 424 -11.17 -48.26 0.26
CA GLU A 424 -12.61 -48.14 0.52
C GLU A 424 -13.44 -48.35 -0.76
N MET A 425 -13.01 -47.78 -1.89
CA MET A 425 -13.68 -47.98 -3.18
C MET A 425 -13.63 -49.45 -3.62
N GLU A 426 -12.48 -50.12 -3.48
CA GLU A 426 -12.38 -51.56 -3.73
C GLU A 426 -13.27 -52.37 -2.78
N ALA A 427 -13.34 -52.03 -1.50
CA ALA A 427 -14.21 -52.71 -0.54
C ALA A 427 -15.70 -52.54 -0.90
N ARG A 428 -16.12 -51.34 -1.30
CA ARG A 428 -17.49 -51.06 -1.77
C ARG A 428 -17.82 -51.85 -3.04
N ILE A 429 -16.92 -51.86 -4.04
CA ILE A 429 -17.10 -52.63 -5.28
C ILE A 429 -17.20 -54.12 -4.99
N ARG A 430 -16.32 -54.67 -4.13
CA ARG A 430 -16.37 -56.09 -3.72
C ARG A 430 -17.70 -56.42 -3.02
N ALA A 431 -18.17 -55.56 -2.11
CA ALA A 431 -19.45 -55.75 -1.43
C ALA A 431 -20.65 -55.67 -2.39
N GLU A 432 -20.64 -54.76 -3.37
CA GLU A 432 -21.69 -54.64 -4.37
C GLU A 432 -21.72 -55.84 -5.33
N VAL A 433 -20.55 -56.33 -5.77
CA VAL A 433 -20.43 -57.53 -6.59
C VAL A 433 -20.89 -58.77 -5.82
N GLU A 434 -20.51 -58.91 -4.54
CA GLU A 434 -20.94 -60.03 -3.70
C GLU A 434 -22.45 -59.97 -3.41
N ALA A 435 -23.02 -58.78 -3.23
CA ALA A 435 -24.47 -58.59 -3.08
C ALA A 435 -25.23 -58.95 -4.36
N LYS A 436 -24.73 -58.54 -5.54
CA LYS A 436 -25.31 -58.92 -6.85
C LYS A 436 -25.21 -60.42 -7.09
N LEU A 437 -24.07 -61.04 -6.80
CA LEU A 437 -23.89 -62.49 -6.93
C LEU A 437 -24.85 -63.26 -6.00
N ARG A 438 -25.05 -62.82 -4.75
CA ARG A 438 -26.06 -63.41 -3.85
C ARG A 438 -27.49 -63.22 -4.34
N ALA A 439 -27.81 -62.09 -4.94
CA ALA A 439 -29.12 -61.83 -5.53
C ALA A 439 -29.36 -62.74 -6.75
N GLU A 440 -28.36 -62.85 -7.63
CA GLU A 440 -28.40 -63.72 -8.81
C GLU A 440 -28.46 -65.20 -8.42
N GLU A 441 -27.69 -65.66 -7.42
CA GLU A 441 -27.83 -67.01 -6.88
C GLU A 441 -29.21 -67.27 -6.28
N ALA A 442 -29.83 -66.27 -5.63
CA ALA A 442 -31.18 -66.41 -5.08
C ALA A 442 -32.24 -66.46 -6.19
N GLU A 443 -32.12 -65.64 -7.23
CA GLU A 443 -32.98 -65.70 -8.43
C GLU A 443 -32.79 -67.00 -9.20
N GLN A 444 -31.55 -67.48 -9.36
CA GLN A 444 -31.25 -68.77 -9.98
C GLN A 444 -31.84 -69.93 -9.17
N ARG A 445 -31.73 -69.93 -7.83
CA ARG A 445 -32.41 -70.93 -6.99
C ARG A 445 -33.93 -70.85 -7.06
N GLN A 446 -34.52 -69.66 -7.13
CA GLN A 446 -35.96 -69.51 -7.34
C GLN A 446 -36.40 -69.99 -8.73
N ALA A 447 -35.59 -69.73 -9.77
CA ALA A 447 -35.81 -70.22 -11.12
C ALA A 447 -35.59 -71.73 -11.24
N GLU A 448 -34.66 -72.30 -10.47
CA GLU A 448 -34.40 -73.74 -10.38
C GLU A 448 -35.51 -74.45 -9.60
N ASP A 449 -35.96 -73.91 -8.45
CA ASP A 449 -37.15 -74.41 -7.74
C ASP A 449 -38.41 -74.31 -8.59
N ALA A 450 -38.57 -73.24 -9.38
CA ALA A 450 -39.67 -73.10 -10.34
C ALA A 450 -39.55 -74.11 -11.48
N ARG A 451 -38.33 -74.34 -12.01
CA ARG A 451 -38.06 -75.36 -13.03
C ARG A 451 -38.34 -76.75 -12.51
N LEU A 452 -37.83 -77.12 -11.34
CA LEU A 452 -38.08 -78.41 -10.67
C LEU A 452 -39.57 -78.63 -10.41
N ARG A 453 -40.35 -77.57 -10.12
CA ARG A 453 -41.83 -77.68 -10.06
C ARG A 453 -42.46 -77.94 -11.43
N THR A 454 -42.00 -77.30 -12.50
CA THR A 454 -42.49 -77.57 -13.87
C THR A 454 -41.99 -78.89 -14.46
N GLU A 455 -40.82 -79.36 -14.04
CA GLU A 455 -40.15 -80.58 -14.52
C GLU A 455 -40.63 -81.82 -13.74
N ALA A 456 -41.12 -81.64 -12.50
CA ALA A 456 -41.89 -82.65 -11.78
C ALA A 456 -43.26 -82.94 -12.40
N GLU A 457 -43.78 -82.10 -13.32
CA GLU A 457 -45.07 -82.30 -13.97
C GLU A 457 -44.99 -83.07 -15.31
N HIS A 458 -43.85 -83.13 -16.02
CA HIS A 458 -43.73 -83.81 -17.33
C HIS A 458 -42.35 -84.44 -17.58
N PRO A 459 -42.24 -85.76 -17.85
CA PRO A 459 -40.94 -86.45 -17.98
C PRO A 459 -40.52 -86.79 -19.44
N GLN A 460 -39.19 -86.90 -19.66
CA GLN A 460 -38.47 -87.46 -20.83
C GLN A 460 -38.54 -86.61 -22.13
N THR A 461 -37.45 -86.32 -22.86
CA THR A 461 -36.50 -87.28 -23.49
C THR A 461 -35.16 -86.63 -23.93
N GLU A 462 -34.13 -87.48 -24.09
CA GLU A 462 -32.97 -87.38 -25.02
C GLU A 462 -32.06 -86.10 -25.02
N SER A 463 -30.77 -86.18 -24.70
CA SER A 463 -29.62 -86.89 -25.34
C SER A 463 -28.82 -85.98 -26.29
N GLY A 464 -27.50 -85.83 -26.04
CA GLY A 464 -26.55 -85.51 -27.12
C GLY A 464 -25.65 -84.28 -26.97
N ARG A 465 -24.50 -84.50 -26.32
CA ARG A 465 -23.15 -84.23 -26.90
C ARG A 465 -22.69 -82.79 -27.24
N ASN A 466 -21.67 -82.37 -26.46
CA ASN A 466 -20.27 -82.16 -26.89
C ASN A 466 -19.79 -80.75 -27.38
N THR A 467 -18.72 -80.26 -26.71
CA THR A 467 -17.47 -79.68 -27.29
C THR A 467 -17.55 -78.27 -27.97
N VAL A 468 -16.51 -77.41 -28.06
CA VAL A 468 -15.05 -77.49 -27.78
C VAL A 468 -14.38 -76.08 -27.81
N VAL A 469 -13.25 -75.88 -27.08
CA VAL A 469 -12.08 -74.98 -27.37
C VAL A 469 -12.35 -73.46 -27.56
N ALA A 470 -11.88 -72.62 -26.62
CA ALA A 470 -10.60 -71.83 -26.64
C ALA A 470 -10.69 -70.55 -27.52
N ASN A 471 -9.74 -69.60 -27.54
CA ASN A 471 -8.34 -69.60 -27.10
C ASN A 471 -7.86 -68.15 -26.77
N GLU A 472 -6.68 -68.03 -26.15
CA GLU A 472 -5.58 -67.05 -26.37
C GLU A 472 -5.79 -65.79 -27.26
N SER A 473 -5.11 -64.63 -27.10
CA SER A 473 -4.11 -64.14 -26.13
C SER A 473 -3.60 -62.71 -26.50
N SER A 474 -3.02 -62.01 -25.51
CA SER A 474 -1.82 -61.12 -25.61
C SER A 474 -1.79 -59.74 -26.32
N LEU A 475 -0.85 -58.95 -25.79
CA LEU A 475 -0.12 -57.75 -26.28
C LEU A 475 -0.64 -56.39 -25.76
N GLU A 476 0.03 -55.61 -24.89
CA GLU A 476 1.43 -55.10 -24.74
C GLU A 476 1.74 -53.75 -25.43
N ILE A 477 2.33 -52.83 -24.63
CA ILE A 477 3.17 -51.66 -25.04
C ILE A 477 2.33 -50.49 -25.65
N GLU A 478 2.58 -49.18 -25.43
CA GLU A 478 3.79 -48.43 -25.06
C GLU A 478 3.54 -47.17 -24.18
N ARG A 479 4.65 -46.54 -23.75
CA ARG A 479 4.74 -45.28 -22.99
C ARG A 479 5.02 -44.12 -23.94
N ALA A 480 4.38 -42.95 -23.77
CA ALA A 480 4.83 -41.70 -24.40
C ALA A 480 4.54 -40.48 -23.51
N GLU A 481 5.55 -39.63 -23.31
CA GLU A 481 5.47 -38.37 -22.55
C GLU A 481 5.32 -37.19 -23.51
N ILE A 482 4.36 -36.29 -23.27
CA ILE A 482 4.35 -34.92 -23.81
C ILE A 482 3.77 -33.98 -22.74
N GLY A 483 4.44 -32.86 -22.45
CA GLY A 483 3.94 -31.80 -21.55
C GLY A 483 2.83 -30.94 -22.19
N PRO A 484 2.33 -29.91 -21.49
CA PRO A 484 3.09 -28.65 -21.49
C PRO A 484 3.09 -27.90 -20.14
N ALA A 485 3.59 -26.67 -20.19
CA ALA A 485 4.06 -25.89 -19.04
C ALA A 485 3.05 -24.88 -18.46
N SER A 486 3.54 -24.19 -17.42
CA SER A 486 3.12 -22.91 -16.84
C SER A 486 1.75 -22.80 -16.18
N ASP A 487 1.77 -22.89 -14.85
CA ASP A 487 1.05 -21.95 -13.97
C ASP A 487 2.02 -21.49 -12.88
N GLN A 488 2.52 -20.25 -13.00
CA GLN A 488 3.13 -19.50 -11.90
C GLN A 488 2.09 -18.49 -11.41
N VAL A 489 1.32 -18.89 -10.40
CA VAL A 489 0.52 -17.96 -9.61
C VAL A 489 1.42 -17.45 -8.48
N ASN A 490 1.92 -16.23 -8.60
CA ASN A 490 2.54 -15.54 -7.46
C ASN A 490 1.41 -15.14 -6.50
N GLU A 491 1.43 -15.70 -5.29
CA GLU A 491 0.66 -15.15 -4.18
C GLU A 491 1.25 -13.80 -3.77
N ILE A 492 0.52 -12.72 -4.04
CA ILE A 492 0.70 -11.42 -3.36
C ILE A 492 -0.56 -11.18 -2.53
N VAL A 493 -0.70 -11.96 -1.45
CA VAL A 493 -1.75 -11.81 -0.43
C VAL A 493 -1.12 -11.66 0.96
N GLU A 494 -0.10 -10.81 1.06
CA GLU A 494 0.39 -10.26 2.31
C GLU A 494 0.70 -8.78 2.13
N TRP A 495 -0.31 -7.89 2.25
CA TRP A 495 -0.07 -6.46 2.56
C TRP A 495 -1.29 -5.64 3.02
N PHE A 496 -2.43 -6.29 3.34
CA PHE A 496 -3.61 -5.60 3.88
C PHE A 496 -4.27 -6.41 5.01
N ASP A 497 -3.55 -6.57 6.11
CA ASP A 497 -4.18 -6.65 7.43
C ASP A 497 -3.47 -5.67 8.37
N VAL A 498 -4.09 -4.52 8.57
CA VAL A 498 -3.66 -3.50 9.55
C VAL A 498 -4.87 -3.09 10.36
N SER A 499 -5.23 -3.97 11.30
CA SER A 499 -5.91 -3.54 12.52
C SER A 499 -5.01 -2.53 13.24
N ALA A 500 -5.50 -1.30 13.43
CA ALA A 500 -4.71 -0.22 14.01
C ALA A 500 -4.44 -0.44 15.50
N GLN A 501 -3.16 -0.57 15.87
CA GLN A 501 -2.66 -0.37 17.24
C GLN A 501 -1.22 0.24 17.21
N PRO A 502 -0.78 0.94 18.27
CA PRO A 502 0.29 1.95 18.15
C PRO A 502 1.71 1.38 18.22
N ALA A 503 2.62 2.05 17.50
CA ALA A 503 4.06 1.76 17.52
C ALA A 503 4.83 2.86 18.29
N GLU A 504 5.62 2.45 19.28
CA GLU A 504 6.55 3.33 19.99
C GLU A 504 7.99 3.21 19.45
N ALA A 505 8.62 4.36 19.17
CA ALA A 505 10.06 4.68 19.00
C ALA A 505 11.11 3.53 18.95
N ALA A 506 11.96 3.40 17.92
CA ALA A 506 13.11 4.26 17.50
C ALA A 506 14.34 4.20 18.47
N ALA A 507 15.61 4.43 18.10
CA ALA A 507 16.19 5.15 16.96
C ALA A 507 17.71 4.85 16.74
N ASP A 508 18.24 5.27 15.57
CA ASP A 508 19.58 5.88 15.34
C ASP A 508 19.54 6.55 13.93
N ARG A 509 20.19 7.68 13.56
CA ARG A 509 21.04 8.63 14.30
C ARG A 509 20.31 9.96 14.67
N PRO A 510 20.52 11.16 14.06
CA PRO A 510 20.64 12.36 14.91
C PRO A 510 19.51 13.37 14.79
N LYS A 511 19.07 13.91 15.94
CA LYS A 511 18.12 15.04 16.02
C LYS A 511 18.85 16.38 16.05
N THR A 512 18.33 17.36 15.30
CA THR A 512 18.43 18.79 15.65
C THR A 512 17.07 19.44 15.45
N GLY A 513 16.70 20.39 16.32
CA GLY A 513 15.56 21.30 16.09
C GLY A 513 14.16 20.80 16.46
N SER A 514 13.78 21.00 17.74
CA SER A 514 12.41 21.24 18.26
C SER A 514 11.21 20.45 17.69
N ALA A 515 10.61 19.64 18.56
CA ALA A 515 9.22 19.20 18.41
C ALA A 515 8.22 20.34 18.71
N ASP A 516 6.95 20.03 18.40
CA ASP A 516 5.69 20.63 18.88
C ASP A 516 4.90 21.38 17.82
N HIS A 517 4.08 20.64 17.05
CA HIS A 517 2.72 21.00 16.60
C HIS A 517 2.16 19.82 15.80
N PHE A 518 1.26 19.03 16.41
CA PHE A 518 0.09 18.34 15.83
C PHE A 518 -0.47 17.30 16.83
N ALA A 519 -1.18 17.82 17.85
CA ALA A 519 -1.95 17.02 18.81
C ALA A 519 -3.16 17.82 19.30
N ALA A 520 -4.03 18.22 18.36
CA ALA A 520 -5.42 18.66 18.55
C ALA A 520 -5.97 19.09 17.18
N LEU A 521 -7.00 18.41 16.68
CA LEU A 521 -7.96 18.87 15.66
C LEU A 521 -9.03 17.79 15.45
N ASP A 522 -9.82 17.56 16.50
CA ASP A 522 -11.26 17.45 16.29
C ASP A 522 -11.79 18.89 16.09
N GLU A 523 -12.85 19.01 15.30
CA GLU A 523 -13.59 20.22 14.86
C GLU A 523 -13.25 20.80 13.46
N GLU A 524 -14.31 20.86 12.66
CA GLU A 524 -14.61 21.63 11.44
C GLU A 524 -13.45 22.13 10.55
N ILE A 525 -13.34 21.54 9.35
CA ILE A 525 -12.78 22.22 8.18
C ILE A 525 -13.77 22.15 7.01
N ALA A 526 -14.80 23.01 7.10
CA ALA A 526 -15.30 23.67 5.90
C ALA A 526 -14.17 24.55 5.32
N GLY A 527 -14.05 24.62 4.00
CA GLY A 527 -12.78 24.95 3.38
C GLY A 527 -12.37 26.44 3.43
N GLU A 528 -11.27 26.74 4.11
CA GLU A 528 -10.32 27.79 3.70
C GLU A 528 -8.90 27.50 4.24
N PHE A 529 -7.89 27.41 3.36
CA PHE A 529 -6.51 27.15 3.77
C PHE A 529 -5.86 28.45 4.28
N HIS A 530 -5.51 28.51 5.57
CA HIS A 530 -4.65 29.56 6.13
C HIS A 530 -3.24 29.06 6.42
N ALA A 531 -2.27 29.97 6.28
CA ALA A 531 -0.86 29.62 6.21
C ALA A 531 -0.19 29.52 7.61
N VAL A 532 0.35 28.34 7.92
CA VAL A 532 1.27 28.16 9.05
C VAL A 532 2.71 28.32 8.53
N SER A 533 3.39 29.37 9.00
CA SER A 533 4.76 29.69 8.60
C SER A 533 5.77 28.80 9.33
N VAL A 534 6.52 28.00 8.59
CA VAL A 534 7.67 27.23 9.13
C VAL A 534 8.93 28.09 8.99
N PRO A 535 9.79 28.20 10.02
CA PRO A 535 10.98 29.04 9.96
C PRO A 535 11.99 28.54 8.91
N GLU A 536 12.52 29.48 8.14
CA GLU A 536 13.44 29.24 7.03
C GLU A 536 14.84 28.85 7.54
N THR A 537 15.09 27.54 7.68
CA THR A 537 16.44 27.02 7.88
C THR A 537 17.23 27.11 6.56
N ALA A 538 18.44 27.66 6.64
CA ALA A 538 19.27 27.97 5.47
C ALA A 538 19.56 26.71 4.63
N ALA A 539 18.89 26.60 3.49
CA ALA A 539 19.11 25.55 2.50
C ALA A 539 20.46 25.75 1.79
N PRO A 540 21.14 24.67 1.35
CA PRO A 540 22.39 24.80 0.61
C PRO A 540 22.20 25.63 -0.67
N GLU A 541 23.11 26.58 -0.90
CA GLU A 541 23.11 27.41 -2.11
C GLU A 541 23.28 26.50 -3.35
N GLY A 542 22.24 26.48 -4.19
CA GLY A 542 22.24 25.70 -5.43
C GLY A 542 23.25 26.25 -6.44
N THR A 543 23.49 25.50 -7.51
CA THR A 543 24.38 25.98 -8.59
C THR A 543 23.74 27.22 -9.23
N PRO A 544 24.44 28.36 -9.35
CA PRO A 544 23.85 29.58 -9.90
C PRO A 544 23.36 29.35 -11.33
N ILE A 545 22.10 29.72 -11.58
CA ILE A 545 21.43 29.48 -12.86
C ILE A 545 22.15 30.29 -13.94
N SER A 546 22.52 29.63 -15.04
CA SER A 546 23.22 30.28 -16.14
C SER A 546 22.34 31.37 -16.79
N PRO A 547 22.88 32.57 -17.10
CA PRO A 547 22.07 33.68 -17.65
C PRO A 547 21.43 33.36 -19.00
N GLY A 548 21.99 32.43 -19.78
CA GLY A 548 21.37 31.90 -20.99
C GLY A 548 20.05 31.17 -20.73
N VAL A 549 19.94 30.44 -19.62
CA VAL A 549 18.70 29.74 -19.21
C VAL A 549 17.64 30.76 -18.76
N LEU A 550 18.04 31.77 -17.98
CA LEU A 550 17.14 32.87 -17.58
C LEU A 550 16.61 33.67 -18.79
N SER A 551 17.43 33.86 -19.82
CA SER A 551 17.00 34.46 -21.09
C SER A 551 16.00 33.56 -21.84
N GLN A 552 16.26 32.26 -21.92
CA GLN A 552 15.37 31.30 -22.59
C GLN A 552 14.03 31.12 -21.88
N LEU A 553 13.95 31.21 -20.55
CA LEU A 553 12.69 31.22 -19.79
C LEU A 553 11.74 32.36 -20.23
N ASN A 554 12.29 33.47 -20.71
CA ASN A 554 11.53 34.63 -21.18
C ASN A 554 11.34 34.66 -22.72
N SER A 555 11.70 33.58 -23.43
CA SER A 555 11.56 33.53 -24.88
C SER A 555 10.09 33.44 -25.32
N GLN A 556 9.77 34.08 -26.45
CA GLN A 556 8.46 33.90 -27.10
C GLN A 556 8.24 32.47 -27.59
N LYS A 557 9.31 31.71 -27.90
CA LYS A 557 9.21 30.34 -28.40
C LYS A 557 8.95 29.35 -27.28
N VAL A 558 7.85 28.61 -27.39
CA VAL A 558 7.42 27.58 -26.42
C VAL A 558 8.51 26.55 -26.14
N ALA A 559 9.14 26.02 -27.19
CA ALA A 559 10.20 25.00 -27.07
C ALA A 559 11.45 25.52 -26.32
N GLU A 560 11.81 26.81 -26.47
CA GLU A 560 12.95 27.39 -25.75
C GLU A 560 12.64 27.56 -24.26
N ARG A 561 11.41 27.98 -23.90
CA ARG A 561 10.96 28.02 -22.50
C ARG A 561 10.91 26.63 -21.89
N ALA A 562 10.32 25.64 -22.58
CA ALA A 562 10.22 24.26 -22.10
C ALA A 562 11.61 23.63 -21.88
N ALA A 563 12.55 23.84 -22.80
CA ALA A 563 13.94 23.38 -22.65
C ALA A 563 14.66 24.08 -21.48
N ALA A 564 14.44 25.39 -21.28
CA ALA A 564 14.99 26.11 -20.15
C ALA A 564 14.47 25.57 -18.81
N VAL A 565 13.15 25.36 -18.70
CA VAL A 565 12.52 24.76 -17.50
C VAL A 565 13.06 23.37 -17.22
N ALA A 566 13.21 22.51 -18.24
CA ALA A 566 13.79 21.18 -18.08
C ALA A 566 15.25 21.21 -17.57
N ASN A 567 16.03 22.25 -17.91
CA ASN A 567 17.39 22.42 -17.42
C ASN A 567 17.47 22.90 -15.96
N LEU A 568 16.44 23.59 -15.43
CA LEU A 568 16.43 24.09 -14.03
C LEU A 568 16.62 22.99 -12.99
N ALA A 569 16.11 21.78 -13.24
CA ALA A 569 16.27 20.63 -12.36
C ALA A 569 17.75 20.30 -12.06
N ARG A 570 18.66 20.58 -13.01
CA ARG A 570 20.11 20.29 -12.87
C ARG A 570 20.87 21.30 -12.01
N PHE A 571 20.33 22.51 -11.84
CA PHE A 571 20.97 23.57 -11.05
C PHE A 571 20.67 23.43 -9.56
N GLY A 572 19.47 22.91 -9.22
CA GLY A 572 19.02 22.73 -7.85
C GLY A 572 18.77 24.06 -7.11
N GLY A 573 18.47 23.97 -5.81
CA GLY A 573 18.34 25.14 -4.93
C GLY A 573 17.06 25.97 -5.11
N GLN A 574 16.83 26.91 -4.18
CA GLN A 574 15.57 27.64 -4.04
C GLN A 574 15.17 28.45 -5.28
N GLU A 575 16.13 29.08 -5.97
CA GLU A 575 15.85 29.86 -7.19
C GLU A 575 15.33 28.99 -8.35
N SER A 576 15.94 27.82 -8.55
CA SER A 576 15.48 26.87 -9.57
C SER A 576 14.07 26.35 -9.24
N PHE A 577 13.78 26.06 -7.97
CA PHE A 577 12.44 25.70 -7.50
C PHE A 577 11.41 26.80 -7.76
N ARG A 578 11.74 28.07 -7.46
CA ARG A 578 10.89 29.25 -7.73
C ARG A 578 10.56 29.37 -9.22
N HIS A 579 11.56 29.23 -10.09
CA HIS A 579 11.35 29.28 -11.54
C HIS A 579 10.55 28.10 -12.10
N ILE A 580 10.76 26.87 -11.58
CA ILE A 580 9.94 25.70 -11.94
C ILE A 580 8.48 25.92 -11.49
N ASN A 581 8.25 26.44 -10.28
CA ASN A 581 6.90 26.72 -9.79
C ASN A 581 6.18 27.80 -10.60
N ALA A 582 6.89 28.85 -11.04
CA ALA A 582 6.34 29.87 -11.92
C ALA A 582 5.94 29.31 -13.30
N ALA A 583 6.67 28.31 -13.81
CA ALA A 583 6.39 27.70 -15.12
C ALA A 583 5.06 26.91 -15.17
N PHE A 584 4.44 26.55 -14.04
CA PHE A 584 3.07 26.01 -14.02
C PHE A 584 1.99 27.04 -14.40
N ASP A 585 2.32 28.33 -14.42
CA ASP A 585 1.42 29.40 -14.87
C ASP A 585 1.65 29.80 -16.35
N ASP A 586 2.59 29.14 -17.07
CA ASP A 586 2.79 29.38 -18.50
C ASP A 586 1.50 29.03 -19.29
N PRO A 587 1.12 29.83 -20.31
CA PRO A 587 -0.05 29.53 -21.13
C PRO A 587 0.05 28.19 -21.88
N SER A 588 1.27 27.74 -22.26
CA SER A 588 1.48 26.48 -22.96
C SER A 588 1.47 25.28 -22.03
N ALA A 589 0.64 24.28 -22.37
CA ALA A 589 0.64 22.97 -21.70
C ALA A 589 1.99 22.24 -21.82
N GLU A 590 2.77 22.50 -22.86
CA GLU A 590 4.10 21.91 -23.05
C GLU A 590 5.11 22.40 -22.00
N VAL A 591 5.12 23.71 -21.72
CA VAL A 591 5.99 24.31 -20.70
C VAL A 591 5.57 23.86 -19.30
N ARG A 592 4.25 23.80 -19.02
CA ARG A 592 3.75 23.22 -17.76
C ARG A 592 4.14 21.75 -17.60
N SER A 593 4.08 20.97 -18.68
CA SER A 593 4.51 19.55 -18.68
C SER A 593 6.03 19.41 -18.45
N ALA A 594 6.83 20.33 -19.00
CA ALA A 594 8.26 20.42 -18.70
C ALA A 594 8.50 20.81 -17.23
N ALA A 595 7.68 21.69 -16.63
CA ALA A 595 7.75 22.04 -15.21
C ALA A 595 7.46 20.84 -14.31
N ALA A 596 6.44 20.02 -14.63
CA ALA A 596 6.18 18.77 -13.92
C ALA A 596 7.38 17.81 -13.97
N ARG A 597 7.96 17.59 -15.16
CA ARG A 597 9.17 16.73 -15.30
C ARG A 597 10.39 17.30 -14.58
N ALA A 598 10.59 18.62 -14.64
CA ALA A 598 11.67 19.29 -13.93
C ALA A 598 11.51 19.15 -12.41
N LEU A 599 10.30 19.35 -11.88
CA LEU A 599 10.01 19.19 -10.45
C LEU A 599 10.18 17.75 -9.97
N PHE A 600 9.76 16.77 -10.78
CA PHE A 600 9.96 15.34 -10.48
C PHE A 600 11.45 14.92 -10.48
N ALA A 601 12.31 15.66 -11.19
CA ALA A 601 13.76 15.45 -11.23
C ALA A 601 14.54 16.38 -10.28
N PHE A 602 13.86 17.20 -9.47
CA PHE A 602 14.48 18.30 -8.72
C PHE A 602 15.10 17.87 -7.37
N GLN A 603 14.57 16.82 -6.73
CA GLN A 603 15.03 16.30 -5.44
C GLN A 603 14.97 14.77 -5.42
N GLU A 604 15.74 14.15 -4.53
CA GLU A 604 15.69 12.70 -4.28
C GLU A 604 14.33 12.29 -3.71
N ASP A 605 13.76 13.08 -2.79
CA ASP A 605 12.34 12.98 -2.40
C ASP A 605 11.48 13.78 -3.38
N ARG A 606 10.90 13.07 -4.34
CA ARG A 606 10.06 13.64 -5.39
C ARG A 606 8.70 14.09 -4.85
N ALA A 607 8.17 13.41 -3.84
CA ALA A 607 6.87 13.71 -3.25
C ALA A 607 6.92 15.02 -2.42
N ALA A 608 8.02 15.28 -1.72
CA ALA A 608 8.23 16.52 -0.98
C ALA A 608 8.21 17.76 -1.90
N ALA A 609 8.86 17.69 -3.07
CA ALA A 609 8.91 18.79 -4.04
C ALA A 609 7.49 19.17 -4.54
N TYR A 610 6.68 18.18 -4.90
CA TYR A 610 5.27 18.39 -5.29
C TYR A 610 4.38 18.84 -4.12
N THR A 611 4.57 18.27 -2.92
CA THR A 611 3.83 18.67 -1.72
C THR A 611 4.04 20.15 -1.40
N ARG A 612 5.30 20.61 -1.52
CA ARG A 612 5.65 22.03 -1.34
C ARG A 612 5.04 22.90 -2.44
N ALA A 613 5.16 22.51 -3.71
CA ALA A 613 4.58 23.25 -4.83
C ALA A 613 3.05 23.40 -4.70
N LEU A 614 2.34 22.35 -4.27
CA LEU A 614 0.88 22.39 -4.04
C LEU A 614 0.51 23.23 -2.80
N ARG A 615 1.33 23.21 -1.74
CA ARG A 615 1.15 24.07 -0.55
C ARG A 615 1.25 25.56 -0.91
N GLU A 616 2.26 25.93 -1.70
CA GLU A 616 2.51 27.31 -2.16
C GLU A 616 1.60 27.75 -3.35
N ALA A 617 0.79 26.84 -3.90
CA ALA A 617 -0.07 27.10 -5.07
C ALA A 617 -1.47 27.58 -4.72
N THR A 618 -1.97 28.56 -5.50
CA THR A 618 -3.38 28.94 -5.56
C THR A 618 -4.25 27.78 -6.10
N PRO A 619 -5.58 27.77 -5.87
CA PRO A 619 -6.45 26.70 -6.38
C PRO A 619 -6.34 26.47 -7.89
N ASP A 620 -6.19 27.53 -8.68
CA ASP A 620 -5.96 27.42 -10.13
C ASP A 620 -4.59 26.81 -10.48
N ARG A 621 -3.52 27.22 -9.77
CA ARG A 621 -2.19 26.65 -9.98
C ARG A 621 -2.15 25.18 -9.55
N ARG A 622 -2.86 24.78 -8.48
CA ARG A 622 -3.02 23.36 -8.09
C ARG A 622 -3.60 22.54 -9.24
N ARG A 623 -4.73 22.99 -9.82
CA ARG A 623 -5.31 22.33 -11.01
C ARG A 623 -4.32 22.26 -12.18
N ARG A 624 -3.57 23.34 -12.47
CA ARG A 624 -2.52 23.34 -13.51
C ARG A 624 -1.38 22.35 -13.23
N ILE A 625 -0.97 22.19 -11.98
CA ILE A 625 0.04 21.21 -11.56
C ILE A 625 -0.49 19.79 -11.79
N GLY A 626 -1.71 19.47 -11.34
CA GLY A 626 -2.35 18.17 -11.60
C GLY A 626 -2.44 17.87 -13.10
N ALA A 627 -2.90 18.84 -13.90
CA ALA A 627 -3.03 18.68 -15.34
C ALA A 627 -1.67 18.48 -16.03
N ALA A 628 -0.62 19.14 -15.52
CA ALA A 628 0.75 18.97 -16.00
C ALA A 628 1.35 17.60 -15.64
N ILE A 629 1.06 17.03 -14.46
CA ILE A 629 1.46 15.65 -14.12
C ILE A 629 0.80 14.66 -15.09
N ALA A 630 -0.48 14.87 -15.42
CA ALA A 630 -1.19 14.06 -16.40
C ALA A 630 -0.62 14.22 -17.83
N SER A 631 -0.48 15.45 -18.34
CA SER A 631 -0.03 15.71 -19.72
C SER A 631 1.45 15.45 -19.95
N SER A 632 2.29 15.50 -18.91
CA SER A 632 3.71 15.15 -19.00
C SER A 632 3.98 13.65 -19.14
N GLY A 633 2.95 12.80 -18.98
CA GLY A 633 3.07 11.34 -19.02
C GLY A 633 3.60 10.71 -17.73
N LEU A 634 3.97 11.50 -16.72
CA LEU A 634 4.40 11.00 -15.41
C LEU A 634 3.31 10.16 -14.73
N ALA A 635 2.04 10.55 -14.89
CA ALA A 635 0.92 9.74 -14.39
C ALA A 635 0.90 8.31 -14.98
N ASN A 636 1.14 8.16 -16.29
CA ASN A 636 1.16 6.86 -16.96
C ASN A 636 2.42 6.04 -16.61
N GLU A 637 3.52 6.70 -16.27
CA GLU A 637 4.72 6.04 -15.73
C GLU A 637 4.46 5.54 -14.30
N ALA A 638 3.90 6.38 -13.43
CA ALA A 638 3.54 6.01 -12.07
C ALA A 638 2.53 4.85 -12.04
N VAL A 639 1.46 4.87 -12.86
CA VAL A 639 0.48 3.77 -12.91
C VAL A 639 1.14 2.43 -13.26
N ARG A 640 2.13 2.41 -14.15
CA ARG A 640 2.89 1.19 -14.50
C ARG A 640 3.83 0.73 -13.38
N ASN A 641 4.29 1.65 -12.53
CA ASN A 641 5.18 1.37 -11.41
C ASN A 641 4.42 0.99 -10.11
N LEU A 642 3.08 1.02 -10.08
CA LEU A 642 2.28 0.65 -8.90
C LEU A 642 2.43 -0.82 -8.47
N THR A 643 2.79 -1.70 -9.40
CA THR A 643 3.06 -3.14 -9.14
C THR A 643 4.53 -3.47 -9.44
N GLY A 644 5.45 -2.55 -9.13
CA GLY A 644 6.88 -2.72 -9.35
C GLY A 644 7.59 -3.45 -8.21
N GLU A 645 8.69 -4.14 -8.52
CA GLU A 645 9.53 -4.90 -7.58
C GLU A 645 10.23 -4.02 -6.51
N SER A 646 10.36 -2.72 -6.76
CA SER A 646 11.06 -1.78 -5.88
C SER A 646 10.06 -0.96 -5.06
N ARG A 647 10.04 -1.20 -3.74
CA ARG A 647 9.19 -0.51 -2.77
C ARG A 647 9.25 1.02 -2.91
N ASP A 648 10.44 1.58 -3.12
CA ASP A 648 10.65 3.02 -3.25
C ASP A 648 10.00 3.59 -4.52
N LYS A 649 10.12 2.88 -5.66
CA LYS A 649 9.46 3.27 -6.92
C LYS A 649 7.93 3.18 -6.81
N THR A 650 7.43 2.17 -6.11
CA THR A 650 6.00 1.99 -5.87
C THR A 650 5.45 3.08 -4.94
N TYR A 651 6.20 3.47 -3.91
CA TYR A 651 5.86 4.59 -3.03
C TYR A 651 5.86 5.93 -3.79
N ASP A 652 6.93 6.24 -4.53
CA ASP A 652 7.00 7.43 -5.40
C ASP A 652 5.81 7.52 -6.37
N ALA A 653 5.49 6.41 -7.02
CA ALA A 653 4.37 6.31 -7.94
C ALA A 653 3.03 6.58 -7.23
N PHE A 654 2.79 5.94 -6.09
CA PHE A 654 1.58 6.14 -5.29
C PHE A 654 1.47 7.59 -4.83
N SER A 655 2.54 8.16 -4.25
CA SER A 655 2.57 9.53 -3.75
C SER A 655 2.34 10.56 -4.86
N LEU A 656 2.94 10.38 -6.05
CA LEU A 656 2.71 11.30 -7.17
C LEU A 656 1.26 11.25 -7.66
N LEU A 657 0.68 10.05 -7.78
CA LEU A 657 -0.71 9.87 -8.22
C LEU A 657 -1.71 10.39 -7.18
N PHE A 658 -1.40 10.26 -5.88
CA PHE A 658 -2.20 10.82 -4.79
C PHE A 658 -2.12 12.36 -4.76
N LEU A 659 -0.94 12.95 -5.00
CA LEU A 659 -0.80 14.41 -5.11
C LEU A 659 -1.51 14.95 -6.37
N MET A 660 -1.51 14.20 -7.47
CA MET A 660 -2.27 14.52 -8.69
C MET A 660 -3.79 14.47 -8.46
N SER A 661 -4.31 13.45 -7.76
CA SER A 661 -5.73 13.38 -7.42
C SER A 661 -6.12 14.51 -6.46
N LYS A 662 -5.35 14.75 -5.39
CA LYS A 662 -5.54 15.90 -4.48
C LYS A 662 -5.47 17.27 -5.18
N ALA A 663 -4.77 17.38 -6.31
CA ALA A 663 -4.77 18.57 -7.17
C ALA A 663 -6.03 18.75 -8.05
N GLY A 664 -6.94 17.77 -8.04
CA GLY A 664 -8.22 17.75 -8.77
C GLY A 664 -8.21 16.93 -10.06
N GLU A 665 -7.11 16.24 -10.39
CA GLU A 665 -6.93 15.59 -11.69
C GLU A 665 -6.97 14.06 -11.57
N VAL A 666 -8.18 13.53 -11.67
CA VAL A 666 -8.48 12.09 -11.49
C VAL A 666 -8.70 11.34 -12.82
N GLN A 667 -8.75 12.04 -13.96
CA GLN A 667 -9.06 11.43 -15.26
C GLN A 667 -8.08 10.30 -15.69
N PRO A 668 -6.75 10.39 -15.48
CA PRO A 668 -5.84 9.29 -15.78
C PRO A 668 -6.11 8.05 -14.89
N LEU A 669 -6.50 8.28 -13.63
CA LEU A 669 -6.80 7.22 -12.67
C LEU A 669 -8.10 6.50 -13.01
N MET A 670 -9.14 7.24 -13.41
CA MET A 670 -10.41 6.66 -13.86
C MET A 670 -10.20 5.74 -15.07
N ARG A 671 -9.43 6.18 -16.07
CA ARG A 671 -9.05 5.35 -17.23
C ARG A 671 -8.22 4.13 -16.83
N ALA A 672 -7.33 4.25 -15.85
CA ALA A 672 -6.59 3.11 -15.34
C ALA A 672 -7.51 2.05 -14.70
N ILE A 673 -8.60 2.46 -14.02
CA ILE A 673 -9.57 1.50 -13.46
C ILE A 673 -10.42 0.85 -14.56
N GLU A 674 -10.81 1.59 -15.61
CA GLU A 674 -11.63 1.08 -16.72
C GLU A 674 -10.85 0.20 -17.72
N ASP A 675 -9.62 0.58 -18.09
CA ASP A 675 -8.91 0.02 -19.25
C ASP A 675 -7.66 -0.82 -18.93
N HIS A 676 -7.04 -0.69 -17.75
CA HIS A 676 -5.72 -1.31 -17.49
C HIS A 676 -5.77 -2.86 -17.47
N PRO A 677 -4.81 -3.59 -18.08
CA PRO A 677 -4.90 -5.05 -18.16
C PRO A 677 -4.71 -5.77 -16.81
N ASN A 678 -3.84 -5.28 -15.92
CA ASN A 678 -3.65 -5.86 -14.58
C ASN A 678 -4.75 -5.39 -13.61
N ILE A 679 -5.46 -6.35 -12.98
CA ILE A 679 -6.48 -6.15 -11.94
C ILE A 679 -5.89 -5.51 -10.67
N GLU A 680 -4.68 -5.90 -10.25
CA GLU A 680 -4.03 -5.35 -9.04
C GLU A 680 -3.82 -3.84 -9.15
N VAL A 681 -3.38 -3.37 -10.33
CA VAL A 681 -3.25 -1.93 -10.63
C VAL A 681 -4.60 -1.23 -10.57
N ARG A 682 -5.68 -1.84 -11.10
CA ARG A 682 -7.04 -1.29 -10.96
C ARG A 682 -7.44 -1.15 -9.49
N LEU A 683 -7.23 -2.19 -8.68
CA LEU A 683 -7.54 -2.21 -7.25
C LEU A 683 -6.70 -1.19 -6.46
N ALA A 684 -5.41 -1.08 -6.75
CA ALA A 684 -4.52 -0.09 -6.15
C ALA A 684 -4.97 1.35 -6.47
N VAL A 685 -5.40 1.62 -7.70
CA VAL A 685 -5.92 2.94 -8.09
C VAL A 685 -7.28 3.24 -7.44
N VAL A 686 -8.17 2.25 -7.31
CA VAL A 686 -9.43 2.41 -6.55
C VAL A 686 -9.13 2.75 -5.09
N LYS A 687 -8.23 2.01 -4.43
CA LYS A 687 -7.81 2.29 -3.04
C LYS A 687 -7.17 3.67 -2.88
N LEU A 688 -6.29 4.08 -3.80
CA LEU A 688 -5.67 5.41 -3.81
C LEU A 688 -6.71 6.53 -3.90
N LEU A 689 -7.71 6.37 -4.77
CA LEU A 689 -8.80 7.33 -4.92
C LEU A 689 -9.73 7.33 -3.70
N ALA A 690 -10.02 6.18 -3.09
CA ALA A 690 -10.77 6.10 -1.82
C ALA A 690 -10.05 6.88 -0.69
N LEU A 691 -8.75 6.62 -0.51
CA LEU A 691 -7.90 7.34 0.45
C LEU A 691 -7.77 8.85 0.16
N SER A 692 -8.07 9.30 -1.06
CA SER A 692 -8.10 10.72 -1.38
C SER A 692 -9.32 11.45 -0.78
N GLY A 693 -10.40 10.72 -0.45
CA GLY A 693 -11.60 11.26 0.21
C GLY A 693 -12.35 12.35 -0.57
N GLN A 694 -12.11 12.50 -1.88
CA GLN A 694 -12.71 13.57 -2.67
C GLN A 694 -14.16 13.25 -3.09
N PRO A 695 -15.18 14.04 -2.71
CA PRO A 695 -16.57 13.76 -3.07
C PRO A 695 -16.82 13.86 -4.59
N ASP A 696 -16.04 14.66 -5.31
CA ASP A 696 -16.13 14.87 -6.76
C ASP A 696 -15.96 13.58 -7.60
N ILE A 697 -15.38 12.53 -7.01
CA ILE A 697 -15.16 11.24 -7.70
C ILE A 697 -16.37 10.30 -7.59
N LEU A 698 -17.28 10.53 -6.63
CA LEU A 698 -18.48 9.71 -6.41
C LEU A 698 -19.36 9.56 -7.66
N PRO A 699 -19.64 10.62 -8.46
CA PRO A 699 -20.44 10.47 -9.68
C PRO A 699 -19.77 9.58 -10.73
N ALA A 700 -18.44 9.55 -10.79
CA ALA A 700 -17.69 8.68 -11.71
C ALA A 700 -17.75 7.22 -11.24
N PHE A 701 -17.45 6.97 -9.97
CA PHE A 701 -17.51 5.63 -9.38
C PHE A 701 -18.93 5.03 -9.47
N ARG A 702 -19.99 5.81 -9.20
CA ARG A 702 -21.38 5.36 -9.38
C ARG A 702 -21.69 4.95 -10.82
N ARG A 703 -21.20 5.69 -11.83
CA ARG A 703 -21.36 5.31 -13.25
C ARG A 703 -20.60 4.03 -13.59
N MET A 704 -19.38 3.87 -13.07
CA MET A 704 -18.54 2.69 -13.30
C MET A 704 -19.15 1.42 -12.68
N ALA A 705 -19.67 1.51 -11.46
CA ALA A 705 -20.31 0.38 -10.78
C ALA A 705 -21.54 -0.16 -11.53
N VAL A 706 -22.31 0.72 -12.18
CA VAL A 706 -23.53 0.37 -12.94
C VAL A 706 -23.23 -0.22 -14.33
N ARG A 707 -22.13 0.18 -14.98
CA ARG A 707 -21.86 -0.16 -16.40
C ARG A 707 -21.57 -1.64 -16.69
N GLY A 708 -21.38 -2.48 -15.68
CA GLY A 708 -21.17 -3.93 -15.84
C GLY A 708 -19.83 -4.36 -16.48
N SER A 709 -19.06 -3.41 -17.03
CA SER A 709 -17.79 -3.64 -17.76
C SER A 709 -16.57 -3.90 -16.86
N LEU A 710 -16.70 -3.76 -15.54
CA LEU A 710 -15.62 -4.01 -14.58
C LEU A 710 -15.64 -5.47 -14.08
N PRO A 711 -14.45 -6.08 -13.85
CA PRO A 711 -14.32 -7.33 -13.09
C PRO A 711 -15.05 -7.26 -11.74
N ALA A 712 -15.48 -8.41 -11.22
CA ALA A 712 -16.31 -8.47 -10.01
C ALA A 712 -15.60 -7.88 -8.79
N GLU A 713 -14.31 -8.17 -8.66
CA GLU A 713 -13.40 -7.74 -7.61
C GLU A 713 -13.23 -6.21 -7.63
N VAL A 714 -12.99 -5.65 -8.83
CA VAL A 714 -12.84 -4.21 -9.04
C VAL A 714 -14.15 -3.48 -8.79
N ARG A 715 -15.29 -4.05 -9.22
CA ARG A 715 -16.63 -3.51 -8.95
C ARG A 715 -16.94 -3.50 -7.45
N SER A 716 -16.61 -4.56 -6.71
CA SER A 716 -16.76 -4.62 -5.25
C SER A 716 -15.89 -3.56 -4.56
N ALA A 717 -14.62 -3.42 -4.95
CA ALA A 717 -13.74 -2.39 -4.42
C ALA A 717 -14.23 -0.96 -4.73
N VAL A 718 -14.83 -0.72 -5.91
CA VAL A 718 -15.45 0.58 -6.25
C VAL A 718 -16.68 0.84 -5.37
N MET A 719 -17.51 -0.17 -5.09
CA MET A 719 -18.65 -0.02 -4.16
C MET A 719 -18.20 0.26 -2.73
N GLU A 720 -17.15 -0.44 -2.26
CA GLU A 720 -16.54 -0.18 -0.95
C GLU A 720 -15.98 1.26 -0.89
N ALA A 721 -15.26 1.71 -1.91
CA ALA A 721 -14.76 3.07 -2.00
C ALA A 721 -15.89 4.13 -2.01
N ILE A 722 -16.99 3.88 -2.72
CA ILE A 722 -18.19 4.74 -2.65
C ILE A 722 -18.70 4.84 -1.21
N TYR A 723 -18.78 3.71 -0.49
CA TYR A 723 -19.23 3.69 0.90
C TYR A 723 -18.26 4.45 1.82
N GLN A 724 -16.95 4.19 1.73
CA GLN A 724 -15.91 4.86 2.52
C GLN A 724 -15.92 6.38 2.34
N ILE A 725 -15.99 6.88 1.10
CA ILE A 725 -16.01 8.32 0.82
C ILE A 725 -17.34 8.94 1.31
N THR A 726 -18.46 8.23 1.13
CA THR A 726 -19.78 8.71 1.58
C THR A 726 -19.89 8.76 3.11
N SER A 727 -19.28 7.81 3.84
CA SER A 727 -19.29 7.81 5.31
C SER A 727 -18.29 8.79 5.93
N GLN A 728 -17.21 9.14 5.22
CA GLN A 728 -16.26 10.18 5.61
C GLN A 728 -16.76 11.62 5.32
N THR A 729 -17.83 11.78 4.52
CA THR A 729 -18.40 13.10 4.23
C THR A 729 -19.60 13.36 5.15
N PRO A 730 -19.49 14.22 6.19
CA PRO A 730 -20.64 14.56 7.03
C PRO A 730 -21.75 15.26 6.23
N ALA A 731 -22.98 15.18 6.74
CA ALA A 731 -24.21 15.53 6.02
C ALA A 731 -24.49 17.05 5.90
N GLU A 732 -23.57 17.82 5.34
CA GLU A 732 -23.74 19.28 5.13
C GLU A 732 -24.64 19.64 3.94
N THR A 733 -24.93 18.68 3.04
CA THR A 733 -25.75 18.92 1.83
C THR A 733 -27.26 18.93 2.07
N ALA A 734 -27.72 18.91 3.32
CA ALA A 734 -29.13 18.99 3.71
C ALA A 734 -29.61 20.41 4.07
N SER A 735 -28.72 21.42 4.10
CA SER A 735 -29.03 22.79 4.59
C SER A 735 -28.99 23.88 3.50
N MET A 736 -29.08 23.51 2.23
CA MET A 736 -29.19 24.45 1.10
C MET A 736 -30.24 24.01 0.06
N GLN A 737 -31.50 24.00 0.49
CA GLN A 737 -32.69 24.15 -0.35
C GLN A 737 -33.72 25.04 0.35
#